data_AF-A0A022LLD3-F1
#
_entry.id   AF-A0A022LLD3-F1
#
_cell.length_a   1.000
_cell.length_b   1.000
_cell.length_c   1.000
_cell.angle_alpha   90.00
_cell.angle_beta   90.00
_cell.angle_gamma   90.00
#
_symmetry.space_group_name_H-M   'P 1'
#
loop_
_entity.id
_entity.type
_entity.pdbx_description
1 polymer ?
#
loop_
_entity_poly.entity_id
_entity_poly.type
_entity_poly.pdbx_seq_one_letter_code
_entity_poly.pdbx_strand_id
1 'polypeptide(L)'
;MSPFDLERIGRGLPFTDALPALLDALASTGTAVVQAPPGTGKTTLAPPAVASADGIAGRVVVTQPRRVAARSAARRLAALSGTPVGSLVGYSVRGDTRVGRDTLVEFVTPGVLVRRLIADPDLSGTGAVVLDEIHERDVESDLALALLCEVRQLRDDLPVVAMSATLDSGRIARLLEDTGAGATGAAPVIDLPAVLHPLDIHYRPSPVPRLDARGVTDGFLEHVAGITAEEVAASGSDTLVFLPGVREIERVVRSLTARLGGRAEILPLHGGLDAAEQDRVVSGSGRGGPHSQGGSAPPPRIVVATDLAESSLTVPGVRVVVDACLNREPRRDTARDMTGLVTVSASRDSCVQRSGRAARLGPGIAVRCLSEDDFARLAPHRTPAIATSDLTSFALDVACWGAPRGEGLALTDPPPSGEIRRAQAVLQGLGALDALGRATGRGRDLARIPADPRHARALLDGAPVVGRATAAEVVALLASGRRSPTGDLVADLRALRGRRTADNRTWELEARRLERLVRTGGGKNTGGGEDGVPLEEAAGLVVALAHPDRVARRRGGQYTFASGTGAVLPAGSALAGHEWLAVAEVARASGRTAGDAGAVIRSAAPLSRAGAESAASGLLDDDETARFSGGAVTARGIRRLGAIELSVTPVRPGPEAAATAVADAIRSGGLDALGPDDDARRLWHRLALARRELGPPWPDVATEALAERLSEWLGPEIEALTRGGTLAGRDVGAALRRLLPWPEATRFDELVPDRLQVPSSSSYRVDYPEPGSDASPVLAVKLQECFGWTSSPRICDGRVPVTVHLLSPAGRPLGVSRDLEFFWREAYPGVRAEMRGRYPRHPWPEDPLVAEPTRRTNRRR
;
A
#
# COMPACT_ATOMS: atom_id res chain seq x y z
N MET A 1 -1.94 10.11 -53.70
CA MET A 1 -3.04 9.13 -53.61
C MET A 1 -2.74 8.19 -52.47
N SER A 2 -3.66 8.09 -51.50
CA SER A 2 -3.52 7.13 -50.39
C SER A 2 -3.51 5.69 -50.94
N PRO A 3 -2.67 4.78 -50.40
CA PRO A 3 -2.69 3.37 -50.78
C PRO A 3 -3.88 2.61 -50.18
N PHE A 4 -4.71 3.23 -49.34
CA PHE A 4 -5.94 2.63 -48.82
C PHE A 4 -7.14 2.92 -49.72
N ASP A 5 -7.81 1.86 -50.16
CA ASP A 5 -9.12 1.92 -50.83
C ASP A 5 -10.24 1.90 -49.76
N LEU A 6 -10.65 3.09 -49.33
CA LEU A 6 -11.63 3.25 -48.24
C LEU A 6 -13.02 2.72 -48.61
N GLU A 7 -13.42 2.80 -49.89
CA GLU A 7 -14.71 2.25 -50.35
C GLU A 7 -14.74 0.73 -50.18
N ARG A 8 -13.67 0.04 -50.58
CA ARG A 8 -13.57 -1.40 -50.41
C ARG A 8 -13.46 -1.82 -48.94
N ILE A 9 -12.70 -1.09 -48.13
CA ILE A 9 -12.55 -1.39 -46.70
C ILE A 9 -13.89 -1.14 -45.96
N GLY A 10 -14.61 -0.07 -46.31
CA GLY A 10 -15.85 0.36 -45.69
C GLY A 10 -17.11 -0.39 -46.16
N ARG A 11 -17.02 -1.20 -47.21
CA ARG A 11 -18.19 -1.85 -47.84
C ARG A 11 -19.02 -2.65 -46.83
N GLY A 12 -20.26 -2.19 -46.58
CA GLY A 12 -21.20 -2.84 -45.67
C GLY A 12 -20.95 -2.55 -44.18
N LEU A 13 -20.08 -1.58 -43.85
CA LEU A 13 -19.81 -1.15 -42.48
C LEU A 13 -20.59 0.14 -42.17
N PRO A 14 -21.39 0.20 -41.09
CA PRO A 14 -22.09 1.40 -40.66
C PRO A 14 -21.17 2.61 -40.44
N PHE A 15 -19.90 2.38 -40.10
CA PHE A 15 -18.93 3.45 -39.89
C PHE A 15 -18.66 4.33 -41.12
N THR A 16 -19.04 3.88 -42.32
CA THR A 16 -18.90 4.67 -43.56
C THR A 16 -19.62 6.02 -43.46
N ASP A 17 -20.77 6.06 -42.78
CA ASP A 17 -21.58 7.27 -42.62
C ASP A 17 -20.90 8.32 -41.73
N ALA A 18 -19.98 7.90 -40.86
CA ALA A 18 -19.22 8.78 -39.96
C ALA A 18 -17.95 9.36 -40.60
N LEU A 19 -17.52 8.86 -41.76
CA LEU A 19 -16.26 9.25 -42.39
C LEU A 19 -16.19 10.74 -42.76
N PRO A 20 -17.22 11.35 -43.39
CA PRO A 20 -17.16 12.78 -43.73
C PRO A 20 -16.97 13.65 -42.49
N ALA A 21 -17.76 13.41 -41.43
CA ALA A 21 -17.64 14.14 -40.18
C ALA A 21 -16.28 13.95 -39.50
N LEU A 22 -15.67 12.76 -39.61
CA LEU A 22 -14.32 12.51 -39.10
C LEU A 22 -13.26 13.31 -39.86
N LEU A 23 -13.32 13.31 -41.19
CA LEU A 23 -12.37 14.06 -42.01
C LEU A 23 -12.52 15.57 -41.81
N ASP A 24 -13.76 16.07 -41.70
CA ASP A 24 -14.04 17.48 -41.40
C ASP A 24 -13.51 17.89 -40.01
N ALA A 25 -13.67 17.04 -39.00
CA ALA A 25 -13.13 17.30 -37.66
C ALA A 25 -11.60 17.34 -37.65
N LEU A 26 -10.95 16.43 -38.37
CA LEU A 26 -9.49 16.42 -38.53
C LEU A 26 -8.97 17.66 -39.25
N ALA A 27 -9.66 18.10 -40.33
CA ALA A 27 -9.28 19.27 -41.09
C ALA A 27 -9.50 20.60 -40.33
N SER A 28 -10.48 20.63 -39.42
CA SER A 28 -10.86 21.86 -38.69
C SER A 28 -10.14 22.02 -37.36
N THR A 29 -10.08 20.98 -36.53
CA THR A 29 -9.53 21.07 -35.16
C THR A 29 -8.38 20.09 -34.90
N GLY A 30 -8.08 19.20 -35.85
CA GLY A 30 -7.10 18.13 -35.62
C GLY A 30 -7.50 17.11 -34.54
N THR A 31 -8.73 17.17 -34.01
CA THR A 31 -9.19 16.28 -32.96
C THR A 31 -10.57 15.74 -33.24
N ALA A 32 -10.84 14.52 -32.81
CA ALA A 32 -12.19 13.98 -32.85
C ALA A 32 -12.43 13.00 -31.72
N VAL A 33 -13.66 13.00 -31.20
CA VAL A 33 -14.16 11.93 -30.32
C VAL A 33 -15.20 11.14 -31.08
N VAL A 34 -14.84 9.93 -31.48
CA VAL A 34 -15.72 9.02 -32.21
C VAL A 34 -16.44 8.13 -31.21
N GLN A 35 -17.75 8.26 -31.16
CA GLN A 35 -18.62 7.37 -30.40
C GLN A 35 -19.29 6.40 -31.38
N ALA A 36 -18.84 5.14 -31.37
CA ALA A 36 -19.40 4.12 -32.23
C ALA A 36 -19.40 2.75 -31.54
N PRO A 37 -20.53 2.03 -31.53
CA PRO A 37 -20.61 0.69 -30.96
C PRO A 37 -19.60 -0.26 -31.60
N PRO A 38 -19.12 -1.30 -30.89
CA PRO A 38 -18.17 -2.22 -31.47
C PRO A 38 -18.86 -3.07 -32.55
N GLY A 39 -18.12 -3.41 -33.60
CA GLY A 39 -18.66 -4.13 -34.78
C GLY A 39 -19.16 -3.22 -35.90
N THR A 40 -19.28 -1.91 -35.68
CA THR A 40 -19.63 -0.92 -36.72
C THR A 40 -18.53 -0.71 -37.77
N GLY A 41 -17.30 -1.13 -37.48
CA GLY A 41 -16.15 -0.96 -38.37
C GLY A 41 -15.16 0.13 -37.95
N LYS A 42 -15.39 0.84 -36.83
CA LYS A 42 -14.52 1.95 -36.37
C LYS A 42 -13.02 1.61 -36.37
N THR A 43 -12.64 0.48 -35.78
CA THR A 43 -11.25 0.04 -35.62
C THR A 43 -10.59 -0.31 -36.96
N THR A 44 -11.37 -0.68 -37.96
CA THR A 44 -10.88 -1.08 -39.29
C THR A 44 -11.00 0.02 -40.33
N LEU A 45 -11.86 1.03 -40.15
CA LEU A 45 -12.12 2.06 -41.15
C LEU A 45 -11.62 3.44 -40.73
N ALA A 46 -11.65 3.79 -39.43
CA ALA A 46 -11.14 5.08 -38.98
C ALA A 46 -9.62 5.22 -39.18
N PRO A 47 -8.76 4.27 -38.76
CA PRO A 47 -7.31 4.43 -38.96
C PRO A 47 -6.84 4.62 -40.40
N PRO A 48 -7.29 3.83 -41.41
CA PRO A 48 -6.89 4.08 -42.79
C PRO A 48 -7.49 5.38 -43.33
N ALA A 49 -8.67 5.81 -42.87
CA ALA A 49 -9.23 7.10 -43.25
C ALA A 49 -8.38 8.27 -42.72
N VAL A 50 -7.98 8.21 -41.44
CA VAL A 50 -7.03 9.16 -40.85
C VAL A 50 -5.70 9.15 -41.63
N ALA A 51 -5.16 7.97 -41.96
CA ALA A 51 -3.92 7.86 -42.73
C ALA A 51 -4.03 8.39 -44.18
N SER A 52 -5.26 8.55 -44.67
CA SER A 52 -5.56 9.06 -46.03
C SER A 52 -5.96 10.53 -46.04
N ALA A 53 -6.12 11.16 -44.87
CA ALA A 53 -6.56 12.54 -44.76
C ALA A 53 -5.45 13.51 -45.23
N ASP A 54 -5.87 14.65 -45.78
CA ASP A 54 -4.95 15.68 -46.25
C ASP A 54 -4.12 16.24 -45.08
N GLY A 55 -2.83 16.50 -45.33
CA GLY A 55 -1.91 17.03 -44.32
C GLY A 55 -1.28 15.98 -43.40
N ILE A 56 -1.74 14.73 -43.41
CA ILE A 56 -1.16 13.67 -42.57
C ILE A 56 0.10 13.09 -43.21
N ALA A 57 1.26 13.42 -42.65
CA ALA A 57 2.55 12.87 -43.05
C ALA A 57 3.11 11.95 -41.95
N GLY A 58 3.40 10.69 -42.30
CA GLY A 58 3.97 9.70 -41.39
C GLY A 58 2.98 8.60 -41.01
N ARG A 59 3.24 7.92 -39.89
CA ARG A 59 2.44 6.78 -39.44
C ARG A 59 1.27 7.21 -38.58
N VAL A 60 0.14 6.53 -38.74
CA VAL A 60 -0.99 6.57 -37.81
C VAL A 60 -0.80 5.47 -36.78
N VAL A 61 -0.57 5.86 -35.53
CA VAL A 61 -0.43 4.95 -34.41
C VAL A 61 -1.80 4.73 -33.77
N VAL A 62 -2.24 3.47 -33.67
CA VAL A 62 -3.56 3.11 -33.14
C VAL A 62 -3.40 2.29 -31.88
N THR A 63 -3.88 2.76 -30.74
CA THR A 63 -3.84 1.94 -29.53
C THR A 63 -4.94 0.90 -29.52
N GLN A 64 -4.63 -0.29 -29.01
CA GLN A 64 -5.58 -1.34 -28.67
C GLN A 64 -5.22 -1.85 -27.27
N PRO A 65 -6.18 -1.98 -26.35
CA PRO A 65 -5.91 -2.20 -24.92
C PRO A 65 -5.15 -3.50 -24.67
N ARG A 66 -5.36 -4.50 -25.54
CA ARG A 66 -4.80 -5.85 -25.39
C ARG A 66 -3.93 -6.23 -26.58
N ARG A 67 -2.87 -7.01 -26.32
CA ARG A 67 -1.96 -7.54 -27.35
C ARG A 67 -2.71 -8.34 -28.43
N VAL A 68 -3.72 -9.09 -28.04
CA VAL A 68 -4.55 -9.90 -28.94
C VAL A 68 -5.40 -9.01 -29.84
N ALA A 69 -6.00 -7.95 -29.29
CA ALA A 69 -6.79 -6.97 -30.02
C ALA A 69 -5.93 -6.23 -31.06
N ALA A 70 -4.74 -5.75 -30.68
CA ALA A 70 -3.79 -5.11 -31.60
C ALA A 70 -3.44 -6.01 -32.81
N ARG A 71 -3.09 -7.28 -32.54
CA ARG A 71 -2.75 -8.25 -33.60
C ARG A 71 -3.95 -8.59 -34.49
N SER A 72 -5.11 -8.79 -33.89
CA SER A 72 -6.34 -9.12 -34.61
C SER A 72 -6.80 -7.97 -35.49
N ALA A 73 -6.78 -6.74 -34.97
CA ALA A 73 -7.08 -5.52 -35.73
C ALA A 73 -6.12 -5.33 -36.90
N ALA A 74 -4.81 -5.48 -36.68
CA ALA A 74 -3.81 -5.39 -37.74
C ALA A 74 -4.03 -6.44 -38.85
N ARG A 75 -4.28 -7.70 -38.49
CA ARG A 75 -4.58 -8.77 -39.46
C ARG A 75 -5.87 -8.50 -40.22
N ARG A 76 -6.92 -8.08 -39.52
CA ARG A 76 -8.22 -7.79 -40.13
C ARG A 76 -8.11 -6.65 -41.13
N LEU A 77 -7.45 -5.55 -40.76
CA LEU A 77 -7.25 -4.41 -41.65
C LEU A 77 -6.31 -4.75 -42.81
N ALA A 78 -5.25 -5.53 -42.58
CA ALA A 78 -4.38 -6.02 -43.66
C ALA A 78 -5.16 -6.88 -44.68
N ALA A 79 -6.03 -7.78 -44.20
CA ALA A 79 -6.91 -8.57 -45.06
C ALA A 79 -7.92 -7.70 -45.82
N LEU A 80 -8.58 -6.76 -45.15
CA LEU A 80 -9.47 -5.78 -45.80
C LEU A 80 -8.73 -4.90 -46.79
N SER A 81 -7.44 -4.64 -46.57
CA SER A 81 -6.58 -3.86 -47.48
C SER A 81 -5.98 -4.71 -48.60
N GLY A 82 -6.11 -6.04 -48.58
CA GLY A 82 -5.51 -6.91 -49.59
C GLY A 82 -3.98 -6.98 -49.51
N THR A 83 -3.40 -6.69 -48.35
CA THR A 83 -1.95 -6.60 -48.13
C THR A 83 -1.47 -7.53 -47.01
N PRO A 84 -0.21 -8.00 -47.01
CA PRO A 84 0.32 -8.77 -45.89
C PRO A 84 0.56 -7.91 -44.64
N VAL A 85 0.37 -8.47 -43.46
CA VAL A 85 0.70 -7.78 -42.19
C VAL A 85 2.19 -7.45 -42.15
N GLY A 86 2.53 -6.23 -41.76
CA GLY A 86 3.88 -5.68 -41.76
C GLY A 86 4.22 -4.87 -43.01
N SER A 87 3.33 -4.83 -44.02
CA SER A 87 3.40 -3.89 -45.15
C SER A 87 2.69 -2.58 -44.79
N LEU A 88 1.57 -2.21 -45.44
CA LEU A 88 0.79 -1.00 -45.15
C LEU A 88 0.24 -0.97 -43.72
N VAL A 89 -0.03 -2.14 -43.15
CA VAL A 89 -0.65 -2.31 -41.84
C VAL A 89 0.21 -3.22 -40.99
N GLY A 90 0.62 -2.77 -39.81
CA GLY A 90 1.48 -3.51 -38.90
C GLY A 90 1.04 -3.42 -37.44
N TYR A 91 1.81 -4.05 -36.55
CA TYR A 91 1.61 -3.91 -35.11
C TYR A 91 2.93 -3.97 -34.32
N SER A 92 2.94 -3.32 -33.16
CA SER A 92 4.00 -3.43 -32.15
C SER A 92 3.41 -3.64 -30.77
N VAL A 93 3.66 -4.82 -30.20
CA VAL A 93 3.22 -5.18 -28.85
C VAL A 93 4.42 -5.71 -28.06
N ARG A 94 4.27 -5.88 -26.73
CA ARG A 94 5.35 -6.45 -25.92
C ARG A 94 5.81 -7.81 -26.48
N GLY A 95 7.10 -7.88 -26.83
CA GLY A 95 7.78 -9.09 -27.29
C GLY A 95 7.51 -9.49 -28.75
N ASP A 96 6.71 -8.75 -29.51
CA ASP A 96 6.39 -9.08 -30.91
C ASP A 96 6.12 -7.80 -31.73
N THR A 97 6.75 -7.69 -32.89
CA THR A 97 6.67 -6.51 -33.74
C THR A 97 6.70 -6.94 -35.20
N ARG A 98 5.71 -6.45 -35.96
CA ARG A 98 5.60 -6.68 -37.41
C ARG A 98 5.25 -5.37 -38.09
N VAL A 99 6.28 -4.59 -38.38
CA VAL A 99 6.21 -3.31 -39.09
C VAL A 99 7.33 -3.24 -40.13
N GLY A 100 7.06 -2.62 -41.25
CA GLY A 100 8.00 -2.39 -42.35
C GLY A 100 8.28 -0.91 -42.55
N ARG A 101 9.01 -0.57 -43.61
CA ARG A 101 9.25 0.83 -44.01
C ARG A 101 7.96 1.51 -44.47
N ASP A 102 7.13 0.77 -45.20
CA ASP A 102 5.89 1.25 -45.85
C ASP A 102 4.65 1.17 -44.95
N THR A 103 4.83 0.82 -43.67
CA THR A 103 3.72 0.77 -42.71
C THR A 103 3.18 2.17 -42.45
N LEU A 104 1.90 2.37 -42.77
CA LEU A 104 1.18 3.61 -42.54
C LEU A 104 0.26 3.52 -41.33
N VAL A 105 -0.32 2.36 -41.04
CA VAL A 105 -1.15 2.13 -39.84
C VAL A 105 -0.44 1.12 -38.94
N GLU A 106 -0.09 1.54 -37.73
CA GLU A 106 0.58 0.71 -36.74
C GLU A 106 -0.30 0.53 -35.49
N PHE A 107 -0.77 -0.69 -35.24
CA PHE A 107 -1.49 -1.03 -34.02
C PHE A 107 -0.53 -1.30 -32.86
N VAL A 108 -0.70 -0.61 -31.74
CA VAL A 108 0.14 -0.75 -30.55
C VAL A 108 -0.71 -0.94 -29.30
N THR A 109 -0.11 -1.39 -28.20
CA THR A 109 -0.76 -1.27 -26.88
C THR A 109 -0.52 0.12 -26.28
N PRO A 110 -1.41 0.67 -25.43
CA PRO A 110 -1.20 1.96 -24.76
C PRO A 110 0.18 2.09 -24.10
N GLY A 111 0.63 1.06 -23.37
CA GLY A 111 1.96 1.06 -22.74
C GLY A 111 3.16 1.01 -23.70
N VAL A 112 2.97 0.77 -25.01
CA VAL A 112 4.01 0.98 -26.04
C VAL A 112 4.03 2.45 -26.46
N LEU A 113 2.85 3.06 -26.64
CA LEU A 113 2.72 4.48 -26.98
C LEU A 113 3.27 5.38 -25.86
N VAL A 114 2.89 5.15 -24.59
CA VAL A 114 3.41 5.89 -23.43
C VAL A 114 4.94 5.87 -23.39
N ARG A 115 5.55 4.71 -23.63
CA ARG A 115 7.02 4.60 -23.67
C ARG A 115 7.65 5.38 -24.83
N ARG A 116 7.00 5.42 -26.00
CA ARG A 116 7.46 6.21 -27.14
C ARG A 116 7.39 7.70 -26.81
N LEU A 117 6.27 8.16 -26.25
CA LEU A 117 6.08 9.54 -25.79
C LEU A 117 7.18 9.94 -24.81
N ILE A 118 7.41 9.17 -23.75
CA ILE A 118 8.45 9.49 -22.75
C ILE A 118 9.86 9.52 -23.36
N ALA A 119 10.13 8.67 -24.33
CA ALA A 119 11.45 8.60 -24.98
C ALA A 119 11.66 9.69 -26.05
N ASP A 120 10.59 10.08 -26.74
CA ASP A 120 10.56 11.04 -27.83
C ASP A 120 9.20 11.79 -27.80
N PRO A 121 9.12 12.92 -27.07
CA PRO A 121 7.89 13.72 -26.98
C PRO A 121 7.40 14.28 -28.32
N ASP A 122 8.29 14.45 -29.31
CA ASP A 122 7.93 14.93 -30.65
C ASP A 122 7.21 13.85 -31.49
N LEU A 123 7.26 12.59 -31.04
CA LEU A 123 6.77 11.40 -31.74
C LEU A 123 7.22 11.39 -33.22
N SER A 124 8.51 11.54 -33.46
CA SER A 124 9.08 11.70 -34.80
C SER A 124 8.62 10.60 -35.75
N GLY A 125 8.09 11.00 -36.92
CA GLY A 125 7.56 10.08 -37.94
C GLY A 125 6.14 9.57 -37.68
N THR A 126 5.49 10.01 -36.60
CA THR A 126 4.05 9.81 -36.36
C THR A 126 3.28 11.01 -36.89
N GLY A 127 2.34 10.74 -37.79
CA GLY A 127 1.49 11.76 -38.41
C GLY A 127 0.15 11.94 -37.72
N ALA A 128 -0.35 10.93 -37.01
CA ALA A 128 -1.57 11.01 -36.19
C ALA A 128 -1.62 9.89 -35.14
N VAL A 129 -2.44 10.08 -34.11
CA VAL A 129 -2.69 9.08 -33.08
C VAL A 129 -4.18 8.80 -32.94
N VAL A 130 -4.54 7.51 -32.90
CA VAL A 130 -5.90 7.04 -32.67
C VAL A 130 -5.93 6.22 -31.38
N LEU A 131 -6.58 6.75 -30.35
CA LEU A 131 -6.81 6.07 -29.08
C LEU A 131 -8.10 5.26 -29.14
N ASP A 132 -8.01 3.97 -29.48
CA ASP A 132 -9.19 3.09 -29.53
C ASP A 132 -9.50 2.44 -28.18
N GLU A 133 -10.78 2.11 -27.99
CA GLU A 133 -11.34 1.44 -26.79
C GLU A 133 -11.07 2.19 -25.48
N ILE A 134 -11.10 3.53 -25.52
CA ILE A 134 -10.80 4.37 -24.33
C ILE A 134 -11.78 4.15 -23.16
N HIS A 135 -12.95 3.56 -23.43
CA HIS A 135 -13.92 3.14 -22.40
C HIS A 135 -13.43 1.97 -21.52
N GLU A 136 -12.34 1.28 -21.85
CA GLU A 136 -11.76 0.27 -20.93
C GLU A 136 -11.19 0.95 -19.65
N ARG A 137 -10.89 2.26 -19.69
CA ARG A 137 -10.39 3.08 -18.57
C ARG A 137 -9.16 2.47 -17.87
N ASP A 138 -8.25 1.93 -18.68
CA ASP A 138 -6.93 1.45 -18.25
C ASP A 138 -6.00 2.63 -17.94
N VAL A 139 -5.08 2.44 -16.97
CA VAL A 139 -4.15 3.48 -16.51
C VAL A 139 -3.29 4.02 -17.65
N GLU A 140 -2.75 3.12 -18.49
CA GLU A 140 -1.89 3.51 -19.60
C GLU A 140 -2.64 4.22 -20.74
N SER A 141 -3.92 3.92 -20.94
CA SER A 141 -4.76 4.61 -21.94
C SER A 141 -5.10 6.03 -21.48
N ASP A 142 -5.51 6.19 -20.22
CA ASP A 142 -5.79 7.50 -19.61
C ASP A 142 -4.50 8.35 -19.57
N LEU A 143 -3.34 7.75 -19.26
CA LEU A 143 -2.05 8.42 -19.33
C LEU A 143 -1.68 8.82 -20.77
N ALA A 144 -1.83 7.92 -21.75
CA ALA A 144 -1.53 8.24 -23.14
C ALA A 144 -2.36 9.43 -23.64
N LEU A 145 -3.65 9.49 -23.29
CA LEU A 145 -4.50 10.65 -23.59
C LEU A 145 -3.93 11.93 -22.98
N ALA A 146 -3.61 11.92 -21.68
CA ALA A 146 -3.09 13.10 -20.99
C ALA A 146 -1.76 13.60 -21.58
N LEU A 147 -0.84 12.70 -21.89
CA LEU A 147 0.44 13.04 -22.52
C LEU A 147 0.25 13.62 -23.93
N LEU A 148 -0.68 13.06 -24.72
CA LEU A 148 -0.99 13.59 -26.05
C LEU A 148 -1.61 14.99 -25.99
N CYS A 149 -2.41 15.29 -24.96
CA CYS A 149 -2.95 16.64 -24.76
C CYS A 149 -1.82 17.66 -24.57
N GLU A 150 -0.78 17.33 -23.80
CA GLU A 150 0.40 18.20 -23.65
C GLU A 150 1.26 18.25 -24.92
N VAL A 151 1.50 17.11 -25.58
CA VAL A 151 2.25 17.09 -26.85
C VAL A 151 1.58 17.98 -27.89
N ARG A 152 0.25 17.99 -27.99
CA ARG A 152 -0.47 18.89 -28.92
C ARG A 152 -0.28 20.38 -28.64
N GLN A 153 0.09 20.78 -27.42
CA GLN A 153 0.45 22.17 -27.14
C GLN A 153 1.75 22.59 -27.82
N LEU A 154 2.63 21.62 -28.14
CA LEU A 154 3.89 21.82 -28.86
C LEU A 154 3.82 21.41 -30.33
N ARG A 155 2.93 20.45 -30.65
CA ARG A 155 2.66 19.90 -31.97
C ARG A 155 1.18 20.07 -32.32
N ASP A 156 0.81 21.31 -32.65
CA ASP A 156 -0.53 21.66 -33.12
C ASP A 156 -0.93 20.91 -34.41
N ASP A 157 0.07 20.50 -35.19
CA ASP A 157 -0.07 19.68 -36.40
C ASP A 157 -0.40 18.20 -36.13
N LEU A 158 -0.30 17.69 -34.90
CA LEU A 158 -0.52 16.26 -34.58
C LEU A 158 -2.00 15.97 -34.30
N PRO A 159 -2.71 15.21 -35.18
CA PRO A 159 -4.10 14.94 -34.95
C PRO A 159 -4.31 13.77 -33.99
N VAL A 160 -5.32 13.90 -33.13
CA VAL A 160 -5.65 12.90 -32.10
C VAL A 160 -7.13 12.53 -32.17
N VAL A 161 -7.40 11.26 -32.41
CA VAL A 161 -8.76 10.70 -32.45
C VAL A 161 -8.96 9.78 -31.26
N ALA A 162 -9.90 10.08 -30.38
CA ALA A 162 -10.33 9.16 -29.33
C ALA A 162 -11.57 8.40 -29.78
N MET A 163 -11.55 7.06 -29.71
CA MET A 163 -12.68 6.23 -30.08
C MET A 163 -13.23 5.46 -28.86
N SER A 164 -14.54 5.56 -28.65
CA SER A 164 -15.25 4.93 -27.53
C SER A 164 -16.50 4.21 -28.04
N ALA A 165 -16.83 3.10 -27.38
CA ALA A 165 -18.11 2.41 -27.56
C ALA A 165 -19.24 3.00 -26.68
N THR A 166 -18.93 3.94 -25.80
CA THR A 166 -19.84 4.42 -24.74
C THR A 166 -19.96 5.94 -24.67
N LEU A 167 -20.98 6.39 -23.94
CA LEU A 167 -21.48 7.77 -23.85
C LEU A 167 -20.59 8.78 -23.09
N ASP A 168 -19.44 8.42 -22.52
CA ASP A 168 -18.55 9.38 -21.83
C ASP A 168 -17.69 10.23 -22.80
N SER A 169 -18.18 10.40 -24.03
CA SER A 169 -17.52 11.17 -25.09
C SER A 169 -17.37 12.65 -24.74
N GLY A 170 -18.32 13.22 -23.98
CA GLY A 170 -18.28 14.62 -23.57
C GLY A 170 -17.12 14.97 -22.63
N ARG A 171 -16.72 14.07 -21.71
CA ARG A 171 -15.58 14.30 -20.82
C ARG A 171 -14.27 14.26 -21.61
N ILE A 172 -14.12 13.28 -22.49
CA ILE A 172 -12.94 13.13 -23.35
C ILE A 172 -12.81 14.31 -24.31
N ALA A 173 -13.92 14.79 -24.87
CA ALA A 173 -13.94 15.94 -25.77
C ALA A 173 -13.42 17.22 -25.10
N ARG A 174 -13.68 17.41 -23.81
CA ARG A 174 -13.15 18.53 -23.01
C ARG A 174 -11.67 18.37 -22.68
N LEU A 175 -11.17 17.15 -22.51
CA LEU A 175 -9.74 16.92 -22.30
C LEU A 175 -8.93 17.20 -23.57
N LEU A 176 -9.49 16.85 -24.72
CA LEU A 176 -8.94 17.14 -26.05
C LEU A 176 -9.24 18.57 -26.53
N GLU A 177 -9.81 19.43 -25.68
CA GLU A 177 -10.06 20.84 -26.01
C GLU A 177 -8.75 21.51 -26.43
N ASP A 178 -8.79 22.16 -27.60
CA ASP A 178 -7.63 22.81 -28.16
C ASP A 178 -7.31 24.10 -27.38
N THR A 179 -6.06 24.26 -27.00
CA THR A 179 -5.53 25.49 -26.39
C THR A 179 -4.52 26.20 -27.30
N GLY A 180 -4.23 25.63 -28.48
CA GLY A 180 -3.37 26.18 -29.53
C GLY A 180 -4.09 27.18 -30.44
N ALA A 181 -3.31 28.03 -31.12
CA ALA A 181 -3.73 29.31 -31.69
C ALA A 181 -4.89 29.26 -32.72
N GLY A 182 -6.13 29.43 -32.26
CA GLY A 182 -7.25 29.91 -33.08
C GLY A 182 -8.56 29.11 -32.97
N ALA A 183 -8.52 27.88 -32.47
CA ALA A 183 -9.71 27.07 -32.21
C ALA A 183 -10.11 27.16 -30.74
N THR A 184 -11.30 27.65 -30.46
CA THR A 184 -11.89 27.65 -29.10
C THR A 184 -13.02 26.64 -29.07
N GLY A 185 -12.86 25.54 -28.33
CA GLY A 185 -13.94 24.60 -28.04
C GLY A 185 -13.52 23.14 -27.89
N ALA A 186 -14.36 22.37 -27.19
CA ALA A 186 -14.20 20.93 -27.03
C ALA A 186 -14.12 20.20 -28.38
N ALA A 187 -13.38 19.09 -28.42
CA ALA A 187 -13.20 18.30 -29.63
C ALA A 187 -14.56 17.83 -30.21
N PRO A 188 -14.78 17.88 -31.53
CA PRO A 188 -16.01 17.41 -32.17
C PRO A 188 -16.34 15.96 -31.79
N VAL A 189 -17.58 15.74 -31.33
CA VAL A 189 -18.10 14.40 -31.04
C VAL A 189 -18.85 13.88 -32.25
N ILE A 190 -18.37 12.78 -32.82
CA ILE A 190 -18.98 12.10 -33.96
C ILE A 190 -19.72 10.88 -33.42
N ASP A 191 -21.03 11.01 -33.30
CA ASP A 191 -21.89 9.95 -32.77
C ASP A 191 -22.50 9.12 -33.90
N LEU A 192 -22.19 7.83 -33.89
CA LEU A 192 -22.80 6.84 -34.78
C LEU A 192 -23.75 5.96 -33.94
N PRO A 193 -25.07 6.18 -34.02
CA PRO A 193 -26.02 5.44 -33.20
C PRO A 193 -25.99 3.94 -33.52
N ALA A 194 -26.18 3.13 -32.48
CA ALA A 194 -26.20 1.67 -32.61
C ALA A 194 -27.44 1.21 -33.37
N VAL A 195 -27.27 0.70 -34.59
CA VAL A 195 -28.30 -0.13 -35.22
C VAL A 195 -28.12 -1.57 -34.71
N LEU A 196 -28.62 -1.82 -33.51
CA LEU A 196 -28.72 -3.20 -32.98
C LEU A 196 -29.99 -3.84 -33.53
N HIS A 197 -29.90 -5.11 -33.92
CA HIS A 197 -31.10 -5.90 -34.14
C HIS A 197 -31.87 -6.09 -32.81
N PRO A 198 -33.16 -6.48 -32.84
CA PRO A 198 -33.91 -6.77 -31.63
C PRO A 198 -33.16 -7.73 -30.69
N LEU A 199 -33.12 -7.40 -29.40
CA LEU A 199 -32.42 -8.17 -28.37
C LEU A 199 -33.39 -8.49 -27.23
N ASP A 200 -33.68 -9.78 -27.04
CA ASP A 200 -34.52 -10.24 -25.94
C ASP A 200 -33.66 -10.48 -24.69
N ILE A 201 -34.05 -9.89 -23.56
CA ILE A 201 -33.30 -9.98 -22.30
C ILE A 201 -34.05 -10.86 -21.32
N HIS A 202 -33.40 -11.94 -20.86
CA HIS A 202 -33.92 -12.84 -19.84
C HIS A 202 -33.10 -12.74 -18.54
N TYR A 203 -33.78 -12.70 -17.39
CA TYR A 203 -33.16 -12.76 -16.07
C TYR A 203 -33.38 -14.16 -15.47
N ARG A 204 -32.28 -14.85 -15.13
CA ARG A 204 -32.29 -16.22 -14.57
C ARG A 204 -31.48 -16.26 -13.28
N PRO A 205 -32.03 -15.77 -12.15
CA PRO A 205 -31.32 -15.76 -10.87
C PRO A 205 -30.92 -17.16 -10.42
N SER A 206 -29.78 -17.27 -9.76
CA SER A 206 -29.32 -18.55 -9.22
C SER A 206 -30.01 -18.88 -7.91
N PRO A 207 -30.37 -20.15 -7.66
CA PRO A 207 -30.94 -20.57 -6.37
C PRO A 207 -29.92 -20.57 -5.22
N VAL A 208 -28.64 -20.37 -5.52
CA VAL A 208 -27.54 -20.32 -4.54
C VAL A 208 -26.78 -19.00 -4.67
N PRO A 209 -26.06 -18.55 -3.62
CA PRO A 209 -25.25 -17.35 -3.69
C PRO A 209 -24.21 -17.41 -4.81
N ARG A 210 -24.07 -16.31 -5.56
CA ARG A 210 -23.08 -16.18 -6.66
C ARG A 210 -21.64 -16.21 -6.14
N LEU A 211 -21.41 -15.59 -4.99
CA LEU A 211 -20.11 -15.43 -4.34
C LEU A 211 -20.17 -15.90 -2.88
N ASP A 212 -19.10 -16.51 -2.39
CA ASP A 212 -18.83 -16.77 -0.97
C ASP A 212 -17.41 -16.30 -0.60
N ALA A 213 -16.96 -16.59 0.62
CA ALA A 213 -15.61 -16.22 1.09
C ALA A 213 -14.46 -16.82 0.24
N ARG A 214 -14.72 -17.84 -0.58
CA ARG A 214 -13.75 -18.52 -1.46
C ARG A 214 -13.83 -18.03 -2.91
N GLY A 215 -14.79 -17.17 -3.25
CA GLY A 215 -15.00 -16.64 -4.59
C GLY A 215 -16.29 -17.15 -5.21
N VAL A 216 -16.26 -17.47 -6.51
CA VAL A 216 -17.44 -17.93 -7.25
C VAL A 216 -17.83 -19.33 -6.81
N THR A 217 -19.08 -19.51 -6.38
CA THR A 217 -19.57 -20.79 -5.85
C THR A 217 -19.74 -21.82 -6.97
N ASP A 218 -19.42 -23.09 -6.71
CA ASP A 218 -19.56 -24.15 -7.71
C ASP A 218 -21.03 -24.38 -8.12
N GLY A 219 -21.97 -24.18 -7.19
CA GLY A 219 -23.40 -24.26 -7.51
C GLY A 219 -23.86 -23.15 -8.47
N PHE A 220 -23.29 -21.94 -8.37
CA PHE A 220 -23.56 -20.89 -9.35
C PHE A 220 -22.97 -21.23 -10.73
N LEU A 221 -21.75 -21.78 -10.80
CA LEU A 221 -21.16 -22.20 -12.07
C LEU A 221 -21.96 -23.32 -12.74
N GLU A 222 -22.49 -24.26 -11.96
CA GLU A 222 -23.36 -25.33 -12.47
C GLU A 222 -24.69 -24.79 -12.99
N HIS A 223 -25.24 -23.75 -12.36
CA HIS A 223 -26.41 -23.01 -12.83
C HIS A 223 -26.15 -22.33 -14.17
N VAL A 224 -25.02 -21.63 -14.32
CA VAL A 224 -24.62 -20.99 -15.59
C VAL A 224 -24.46 -22.04 -16.71
N ALA A 225 -23.80 -23.16 -16.43
CA ALA A 225 -23.65 -24.25 -17.40
C ALA A 225 -25.01 -24.85 -17.79
N GLY A 226 -25.95 -24.96 -16.84
CA GLY A 226 -27.29 -25.45 -17.12
C GLY A 226 -28.11 -24.54 -18.00
N ILE A 227 -28.16 -23.25 -17.70
CA ILE A 227 -28.82 -22.25 -18.56
C ILE A 227 -28.22 -22.29 -19.96
N THR A 228 -26.88 -22.31 -20.07
CA THR A 228 -26.21 -22.34 -21.37
C THR A 228 -26.62 -23.57 -22.18
N ALA A 229 -26.70 -24.75 -21.54
CA ALA A 229 -27.13 -25.97 -22.22
C ALA A 229 -28.60 -25.92 -22.65
N GLU A 230 -29.49 -25.34 -21.83
CA GLU A 230 -30.90 -25.12 -22.16
C GLU A 230 -31.06 -24.20 -23.38
N GLU A 231 -30.39 -23.04 -23.38
CA GLU A 231 -30.47 -22.05 -24.46
C GLU A 231 -29.89 -22.58 -25.78
N VAL A 232 -28.79 -23.33 -25.73
CA VAL A 232 -28.21 -23.96 -26.93
C VAL A 232 -29.13 -25.05 -27.47
N ALA A 233 -29.76 -25.85 -26.61
CA ALA A 233 -30.71 -26.87 -27.03
C ALA A 233 -32.00 -26.27 -27.63
N ALA A 234 -32.44 -25.11 -27.13
CA ALA A 234 -33.62 -24.42 -27.64
C ALA A 234 -33.35 -23.66 -28.95
N SER A 235 -32.23 -22.95 -29.05
CA SER A 235 -31.93 -22.03 -30.16
C SER A 235 -31.11 -22.64 -31.30
N GLY A 236 -30.34 -23.71 -31.02
CA GLY A 236 -29.35 -24.27 -31.96
C GLY A 236 -28.27 -23.27 -32.39
N SER A 237 -28.12 -22.15 -31.68
CA SER A 237 -27.31 -21.01 -32.10
C SER A 237 -25.96 -20.94 -31.38
N ASP A 238 -24.99 -20.26 -32.01
CA ASP A 238 -23.70 -20.02 -31.38
C ASP A 238 -23.89 -19.10 -30.15
N THR A 239 -23.29 -19.53 -29.04
CA THR A 239 -23.49 -18.95 -27.71
C THR A 239 -22.17 -18.42 -27.15
N LEU A 240 -22.20 -17.22 -26.57
CA LEU A 240 -21.08 -16.62 -25.86
C LEU A 240 -21.38 -16.55 -24.36
N VAL A 241 -20.54 -17.17 -23.54
CA VAL A 241 -20.71 -17.22 -22.09
C VAL A 241 -19.65 -16.37 -21.41
N PHE A 242 -20.04 -15.41 -20.57
CA PHE A 242 -19.12 -14.56 -19.83
C PHE A 242 -18.91 -15.05 -18.39
N LEU A 243 -17.64 -15.27 -18.02
CA LEU A 243 -17.21 -15.72 -16.70
C LEU A 243 -16.00 -14.91 -16.20
N PRO A 244 -15.80 -14.77 -14.88
CA PRO A 244 -14.76 -13.88 -14.34
C PRO A 244 -13.33 -14.42 -14.44
N GLY A 245 -13.11 -15.69 -14.82
CA GLY A 245 -11.73 -16.17 -15.00
C GLY A 245 -11.59 -17.65 -15.37
N VAL A 246 -10.33 -18.08 -15.50
CA VAL A 246 -9.94 -19.38 -16.08
C VAL A 246 -10.51 -20.57 -15.30
N ARG A 247 -10.40 -20.57 -13.96
CA ARG A 247 -10.95 -21.65 -13.12
C ARG A 247 -12.45 -21.84 -13.37
N GLU A 248 -13.17 -20.73 -13.45
CA GLU A 248 -14.60 -20.72 -13.72
C GLU A 248 -14.91 -21.21 -15.14
N ILE A 249 -14.14 -20.75 -16.13
CA ILE A 249 -14.23 -21.22 -17.53
C ILE A 249 -14.05 -22.72 -17.60
N GLU A 250 -12.95 -23.26 -17.06
CA GLU A 250 -12.67 -24.69 -17.10
C GLU A 250 -13.76 -25.52 -16.39
N ARG A 251 -14.30 -25.02 -15.28
CA ARG A 251 -15.38 -25.69 -14.54
C ARG A 251 -16.66 -25.76 -15.38
N VAL A 252 -17.04 -24.65 -16.01
CA VAL A 252 -18.22 -24.57 -16.89
C VAL A 252 -18.01 -25.38 -18.16
N VAL A 253 -16.83 -25.33 -18.78
CA VAL A 253 -16.47 -26.16 -19.95
C VAL A 253 -16.63 -27.64 -19.61
N ARG A 254 -16.07 -28.11 -18.49
CA ARG A 254 -16.23 -29.52 -18.06
C ARG A 254 -17.70 -29.91 -17.87
N SER A 255 -18.50 -29.05 -17.24
CA SER A 255 -19.94 -29.29 -17.03
C SER A 255 -20.70 -29.33 -18.36
N LEU A 256 -20.42 -28.39 -19.27
CA LEU A 256 -21.02 -28.35 -20.61
C LEU A 256 -20.63 -29.57 -21.45
N THR A 257 -19.37 -30.00 -21.41
CA THR A 257 -18.92 -31.20 -22.12
C THR A 257 -19.66 -32.44 -21.62
N ALA A 258 -19.85 -32.57 -20.31
CA ALA A 258 -20.61 -33.68 -19.72
C ALA A 258 -22.10 -33.64 -20.09
N ARG A 259 -22.71 -32.44 -20.16
CA ARG A 259 -24.14 -32.25 -20.48
C ARG A 259 -24.43 -32.42 -21.97
N LEU A 260 -23.62 -31.82 -22.85
CA LEU A 260 -23.91 -31.70 -24.28
C LEU A 260 -23.20 -32.76 -25.14
N GLY A 261 -22.05 -33.29 -24.70
CA GLY A 261 -21.25 -34.21 -25.50
C GLY A 261 -20.87 -33.59 -26.85
N GLY A 262 -20.97 -34.36 -27.94
CA GLY A 262 -20.69 -33.89 -29.31
C GLY A 262 -21.76 -33.01 -29.96
N ARG A 263 -22.81 -32.60 -29.22
CA ARG A 263 -23.91 -31.77 -29.75
C ARG A 263 -23.53 -30.30 -29.93
N ALA A 264 -22.43 -29.85 -29.33
CA ALA A 264 -21.90 -28.49 -29.45
C ALA A 264 -20.36 -28.52 -29.41
N GLU A 265 -19.71 -27.60 -30.12
CA GLU A 265 -18.26 -27.38 -30.00
C GLU A 265 -18.03 -26.36 -28.87
N ILE A 266 -17.33 -26.77 -27.81
CA ILE A 266 -17.09 -25.92 -26.63
C ILE A 266 -15.66 -25.38 -26.68
N LEU A 267 -15.52 -24.05 -26.68
CA LEU A 267 -14.26 -23.35 -26.89
C LEU A 267 -13.97 -22.39 -25.73
N PRO A 268 -12.93 -22.61 -24.91
CA PRO A 268 -12.50 -21.63 -23.92
C PRO A 268 -11.88 -20.41 -24.62
N LEU A 269 -12.01 -19.22 -24.02
CA LEU A 269 -11.38 -18.00 -24.50
C LEU A 269 -10.90 -17.11 -23.34
N HIS A 270 -9.60 -17.14 -23.06
CA HIS A 270 -8.96 -16.31 -22.04
C HIS A 270 -7.54 -15.91 -22.42
N GLY A 271 -7.00 -14.89 -21.72
CA GLY A 271 -5.69 -14.32 -22.02
C GLY A 271 -4.50 -15.29 -21.91
N GLY A 272 -4.65 -16.38 -21.13
CA GLY A 272 -3.64 -17.43 -20.99
C GLY A 272 -3.58 -18.47 -22.11
N LEU A 273 -4.51 -18.46 -23.09
CA LEU A 273 -4.43 -19.35 -24.26
C LEU A 273 -3.31 -18.92 -25.20
N ASP A 274 -2.80 -19.86 -26.00
CA ASP A 274 -1.82 -19.50 -27.01
C ASP A 274 -2.43 -18.64 -28.14
N ALA A 275 -1.57 -18.01 -28.94
CA ALA A 275 -2.02 -17.11 -29.98
C ALA A 275 -2.83 -17.84 -31.07
N ALA A 276 -2.49 -19.08 -31.40
CA ALA A 276 -3.15 -19.85 -32.44
C ALA A 276 -4.55 -20.32 -31.99
N GLU A 277 -4.70 -20.70 -30.72
CA GLU A 277 -5.97 -21.07 -30.10
C GLU A 277 -6.91 -19.86 -30.02
N GLN A 278 -6.42 -18.71 -29.58
CA GLN A 278 -7.20 -17.46 -29.60
C GLN A 278 -7.62 -17.10 -31.03
N ASP A 279 -6.69 -17.17 -31.99
CA ASP A 279 -6.97 -16.88 -33.39
C ASP A 279 -8.01 -17.86 -33.99
N ARG A 280 -8.02 -19.14 -33.57
CA ARG A 280 -9.01 -20.15 -33.98
C ARG A 280 -10.42 -19.79 -33.52
N VAL A 281 -10.58 -19.30 -32.29
CA VAL A 281 -11.90 -18.90 -31.76
C VAL A 281 -12.49 -17.72 -32.55
N VAL A 282 -11.62 -16.79 -32.98
CA VAL A 282 -12.02 -15.53 -33.64
C VAL A 282 -12.22 -15.68 -35.15
N SER A 283 -11.41 -16.51 -35.81
CA SER A 283 -11.43 -16.69 -37.27
C SER A 283 -12.71 -17.36 -37.78
N GLY A 284 -13.40 -18.11 -36.92
CA GLY A 284 -14.67 -18.75 -37.23
C GLY A 284 -14.53 -20.01 -38.10
N SER A 285 -15.42 -20.98 -37.90
CA SER A 285 -15.55 -22.15 -38.77
C SER A 285 -16.52 -21.86 -39.91
N GLY A 286 -16.00 -21.46 -41.08
CA GLY A 286 -16.54 -21.72 -42.42
C GLY A 286 -18.05 -21.59 -42.74
N ARG A 287 -18.89 -20.95 -41.92
CA ARG A 287 -20.36 -20.89 -42.12
C ARG A 287 -20.82 -19.90 -43.23
N GLY A 288 -19.90 -19.43 -44.08
CA GLY A 288 -20.17 -18.35 -45.05
C GLY A 288 -19.64 -18.56 -46.47
N GLY A 289 -19.27 -19.79 -46.86
CA GLY A 289 -18.93 -20.10 -48.26
C GLY A 289 -20.15 -20.66 -49.03
N PRO A 290 -20.43 -20.25 -50.27
CA PRO A 290 -21.54 -20.79 -51.10
C PRO A 290 -21.46 -22.29 -51.44
N HIS A 291 -20.53 -23.05 -50.87
CA HIS A 291 -20.19 -24.41 -51.29
C HIS A 291 -19.98 -25.37 -50.10
N SER A 292 -20.99 -25.54 -49.25
CA SER A 292 -21.14 -26.75 -48.44
C SER A 292 -22.32 -27.57 -48.97
N GLN A 293 -22.13 -28.18 -50.13
CA GLN A 293 -23.00 -29.26 -50.61
C GLN A 293 -22.63 -30.54 -49.84
N GLY A 294 -23.47 -30.94 -48.89
CA GLY A 294 -23.29 -32.21 -48.17
C GLY A 294 -23.77 -32.21 -46.72
N GLY A 295 -25.09 -32.15 -46.50
CA GLY A 295 -25.81 -32.93 -45.48
C GLY A 295 -25.34 -32.99 -44.01
N SER A 296 -25.11 -31.86 -43.34
CA SER A 296 -25.47 -31.60 -41.92
C SER A 296 -24.92 -30.24 -41.52
N ALA A 297 -25.74 -29.38 -40.88
CA ALA A 297 -25.24 -28.13 -40.33
C ALA A 297 -24.22 -28.45 -39.22
N PRO A 298 -23.04 -27.79 -39.18
CA PRO A 298 -22.07 -28.03 -38.12
C PRO A 298 -22.68 -27.69 -36.75
N PRO A 299 -22.28 -28.38 -35.67
CA PRO A 299 -22.85 -28.17 -34.34
C PRO A 299 -22.67 -26.72 -33.87
N PRO A 300 -23.59 -26.18 -33.05
CA PRO A 300 -23.45 -24.84 -32.47
C PRO A 300 -22.16 -24.72 -31.65
N ARG A 301 -21.55 -23.54 -31.69
CA ARG A 301 -20.35 -23.25 -30.91
C ARG A 301 -20.71 -22.57 -29.60
N ILE A 302 -20.08 -22.99 -28.52
CA ILE A 302 -20.19 -22.35 -27.20
C ILE A 302 -18.82 -21.79 -26.84
N VAL A 303 -18.67 -20.48 -26.95
CA VAL A 303 -17.44 -19.78 -26.56
C VAL A 303 -17.57 -19.36 -25.10
N VAL A 304 -16.73 -19.89 -24.23
CA VAL A 304 -16.74 -19.59 -22.80
C VAL A 304 -15.57 -18.65 -22.50
N ALA A 305 -15.88 -17.38 -22.26
CA ALA A 305 -14.92 -16.28 -22.29
C ALA A 305 -14.86 -15.46 -21.00
N THR A 306 -13.74 -14.78 -20.82
CA THR A 306 -13.61 -13.63 -19.90
C THR A 306 -14.12 -12.34 -20.56
N ASP A 307 -13.89 -11.20 -19.91
CA ASP A 307 -14.12 -9.86 -20.47
C ASP A 307 -13.36 -9.60 -21.80
N LEU A 308 -12.43 -10.47 -22.20
CA LEU A 308 -11.74 -10.42 -23.48
C LEU A 308 -12.70 -10.34 -24.69
N ALA A 309 -13.90 -10.93 -24.59
CA ALA A 309 -14.91 -10.90 -25.65
C ALA A 309 -15.91 -9.73 -25.52
N GLU A 310 -15.83 -8.92 -24.46
CA GLU A 310 -16.77 -7.84 -24.16
C GLU A 310 -16.64 -6.67 -25.13
N SER A 311 -15.40 -6.33 -25.50
CA SER A 311 -15.04 -5.09 -26.21
C SER A 311 -14.10 -5.39 -27.38
N SER A 312 -12.92 -5.93 -27.07
CA SER A 312 -11.75 -5.95 -27.96
C SER A 312 -11.70 -7.10 -28.98
N LEU A 313 -12.69 -8.02 -28.97
CA LEU A 313 -12.74 -9.18 -29.86
C LEU A 313 -14.17 -9.44 -30.36
N THR A 314 -14.33 -9.64 -31.66
CA THR A 314 -15.62 -10.04 -32.23
C THR A 314 -15.61 -11.54 -32.48
N VAL A 315 -16.49 -12.28 -31.80
CA VAL A 315 -16.74 -13.70 -32.09
C VAL A 315 -17.85 -13.76 -33.15
N PRO A 316 -17.56 -14.18 -34.39
CA PRO A 316 -18.55 -14.19 -35.45
C PRO A 316 -19.63 -15.25 -35.20
N GLY A 317 -20.88 -14.95 -35.56
CA GLY A 317 -22.00 -15.90 -35.56
C GLY A 317 -22.80 -16.02 -34.26
N VAL A 318 -22.40 -15.34 -33.18
CA VAL A 318 -23.09 -15.39 -31.88
C VAL A 318 -24.50 -14.80 -31.97
N ARG A 319 -25.49 -15.54 -31.45
CA ARG A 319 -26.90 -15.10 -31.33
C ARG A 319 -27.44 -15.21 -29.91
N VAL A 320 -26.74 -15.92 -29.03
CA VAL A 320 -27.09 -16.05 -27.61
C VAL A 320 -25.91 -15.60 -26.75
N VAL A 321 -26.16 -14.80 -25.74
CA VAL A 321 -25.19 -14.44 -24.70
C VAL A 321 -25.70 -14.93 -23.36
N VAL A 322 -24.85 -15.60 -22.58
CA VAL A 322 -25.11 -15.95 -21.18
C VAL A 322 -24.10 -15.22 -20.31
N ASP A 323 -24.53 -14.26 -19.50
CA ASP A 323 -23.65 -13.43 -18.68
C ASP A 323 -23.78 -13.76 -17.20
N ALA A 324 -22.69 -14.25 -16.61
CA ALA A 324 -22.59 -14.43 -15.17
C ALA A 324 -22.62 -13.09 -14.41
N CYS A 325 -22.42 -11.97 -15.10
CA CYS A 325 -22.42 -10.59 -14.59
C CYS A 325 -21.41 -10.37 -13.46
N LEU A 326 -20.31 -11.09 -13.54
CA LEU A 326 -19.15 -10.98 -12.66
C LEU A 326 -17.96 -10.47 -13.48
N ASN A 327 -17.04 -9.81 -12.79
CA ASN A 327 -15.76 -9.39 -13.34
C ASN A 327 -14.64 -9.73 -12.35
N ARG A 328 -13.41 -9.89 -12.85
CA ARG A 328 -12.22 -10.09 -12.00
C ARG A 328 -11.26 -8.93 -12.21
N GLU A 329 -11.08 -8.15 -11.16
CA GLU A 329 -10.35 -6.89 -11.22
C GLU A 329 -9.15 -6.94 -10.27
N PRO A 330 -8.00 -6.37 -10.66
CA PRO A 330 -6.91 -6.15 -9.73
C PRO A 330 -7.33 -5.09 -8.70
N ARG A 331 -7.17 -5.42 -7.41
CA ARG A 331 -7.38 -4.49 -6.30
C ARG A 331 -6.22 -4.58 -5.32
N ARG A 332 -5.75 -3.42 -4.85
CA ARG A 332 -4.75 -3.34 -3.79
C ARG A 332 -5.40 -3.36 -2.40
N ASP A 333 -4.87 -4.20 -1.52
CA ASP A 333 -5.11 -4.19 -0.08
C ASP A 333 -4.09 -3.23 0.56
N THR A 334 -4.58 -2.05 0.94
CA THR A 334 -3.76 -0.96 1.46
C THR A 334 -3.15 -1.24 2.83
N ALA A 335 -3.73 -2.15 3.62
CA ALA A 335 -3.25 -2.48 4.96
C ALA A 335 -2.07 -3.46 4.95
N ARG A 336 -1.95 -4.27 3.90
CA ARG A 336 -0.94 -5.35 3.79
C ARG A 336 0.04 -5.17 2.64
N ASP A 337 -0.09 -4.05 1.92
CA ASP A 337 0.68 -3.73 0.70
C ASP A 337 0.70 -4.84 -0.35
N MET A 338 -0.47 -5.43 -0.60
CA MET A 338 -0.64 -6.56 -1.50
C MET A 338 -1.64 -6.24 -2.60
N THR A 339 -1.31 -6.60 -3.85
CA THR A 339 -2.26 -6.56 -4.97
C THR A 339 -2.82 -7.96 -5.19
N GLY A 340 -4.15 -8.06 -5.29
CA GLY A 340 -4.84 -9.33 -5.55
C GLY A 340 -5.93 -9.17 -6.58
N LEU A 341 -6.29 -10.27 -7.24
CA LEU A 341 -7.47 -10.32 -8.09
C LEU A 341 -8.71 -10.56 -7.23
N VAL A 342 -9.68 -9.66 -7.30
CA VAL A 342 -10.97 -9.79 -6.60
C VAL A 342 -12.07 -10.01 -7.63
N THR A 343 -12.96 -10.95 -7.35
CA THR A 343 -14.16 -11.13 -8.18
C THR A 343 -15.26 -10.23 -7.63
N VAL A 344 -15.80 -9.35 -8.48
CA VAL A 344 -16.85 -8.40 -8.17
C VAL A 344 -18.01 -8.56 -9.14
N SER A 345 -19.15 -7.93 -8.86
CA SER A 345 -20.20 -7.79 -9.88
C SER A 345 -19.75 -6.83 -10.97
N ALA A 346 -20.01 -7.20 -12.23
CA ALA A 346 -19.76 -6.31 -13.36
C ALA A 346 -20.67 -5.07 -13.27
N SER A 347 -20.26 -3.97 -13.91
CA SER A 347 -21.08 -2.76 -14.04
C SER A 347 -22.23 -2.97 -15.03
N ARG A 348 -23.27 -2.14 -14.94
CA ARG A 348 -24.44 -2.20 -15.83
C ARG A 348 -24.05 -2.00 -17.29
N ASP A 349 -23.21 -1.01 -17.58
CA ASP A 349 -22.73 -0.74 -18.93
C ASP A 349 -21.98 -1.94 -19.55
N SER A 350 -21.12 -2.59 -18.77
CA SER A 350 -20.40 -3.82 -19.15
C SER A 350 -21.39 -4.94 -19.50
N CYS A 351 -22.36 -5.22 -18.64
CA CYS A 351 -23.40 -6.21 -18.91
C CYS A 351 -24.24 -5.88 -20.15
N VAL A 352 -24.55 -4.60 -20.39
CA VAL A 352 -25.27 -4.15 -21.60
C VAL A 352 -24.40 -4.39 -22.85
N GLN A 353 -23.11 -4.07 -22.82
CA GLN A 353 -22.18 -4.35 -23.92
C GLN A 353 -22.06 -5.85 -24.23
N ARG A 354 -21.93 -6.67 -23.18
CA ARG A 354 -21.92 -8.14 -23.30
C ARG A 354 -23.20 -8.63 -23.96
N SER A 355 -24.36 -8.15 -23.50
CA SER A 355 -25.67 -8.50 -24.05
C SER A 355 -25.77 -8.15 -25.55
N GLY A 356 -25.27 -6.96 -25.93
CA GLY A 356 -25.25 -6.49 -27.32
C GLY A 356 -24.44 -7.36 -28.28
N ARG A 357 -23.60 -8.28 -27.79
CA ARG A 357 -22.86 -9.24 -28.64
C ARG A 357 -23.80 -10.23 -29.35
N ALA A 358 -24.98 -10.50 -28.80
CA ALA A 358 -25.97 -11.39 -29.40
C ALA A 358 -26.73 -10.76 -30.59
N ALA A 359 -26.84 -9.43 -30.63
CA ALA A 359 -27.70 -8.70 -31.58
C ALA A 359 -26.94 -8.02 -32.73
N ARG A 360 -25.70 -8.46 -33.02
CA ARG A 360 -24.82 -7.80 -34.00
C ARG A 360 -25.09 -8.17 -35.45
N LEU A 361 -25.40 -9.44 -35.71
CA LEU A 361 -25.58 -9.99 -37.06
C LEU A 361 -27.04 -10.36 -37.35
N GLY A 362 -27.92 -10.19 -36.37
CA GLY A 362 -29.34 -10.52 -36.43
C GLY A 362 -29.96 -10.48 -35.03
N PRO A 363 -31.28 -10.73 -34.89
CA PRO A 363 -31.96 -10.72 -33.59
C PRO A 363 -31.33 -11.69 -32.59
N GLY A 364 -31.18 -11.33 -31.33
CA GLY A 364 -30.43 -12.14 -30.36
C GLY A 364 -31.14 -12.29 -29.02
N ILE A 365 -30.61 -13.20 -28.18
CA ILE A 365 -31.04 -13.40 -26.79
C ILE A 365 -29.86 -13.13 -25.86
N ALA A 366 -30.10 -12.39 -24.77
CA ALA A 366 -29.16 -12.20 -23.68
C ALA A 366 -29.75 -12.70 -22.36
N VAL A 367 -29.10 -13.68 -21.75
CA VAL A 367 -29.49 -14.24 -20.45
C VAL A 367 -28.54 -13.75 -19.36
N ARG A 368 -29.07 -13.05 -18.36
CA ARG A 368 -28.33 -12.57 -17.19
C ARG A 368 -28.57 -13.48 -16.02
N CYS A 369 -27.50 -14.05 -15.44
CA CYS A 369 -27.60 -14.99 -14.32
C CYS A 369 -27.77 -14.30 -12.94
N LEU A 370 -28.63 -13.28 -12.88
CA LEU A 370 -29.08 -12.60 -11.66
C LEU A 370 -30.52 -12.12 -11.81
N SER A 371 -31.11 -11.62 -10.73
CA SER A 371 -32.44 -10.99 -10.77
C SER A 371 -32.40 -9.62 -11.44
N GLU A 372 -33.54 -9.15 -11.93
CA GLU A 372 -33.67 -7.80 -12.47
C GLU A 372 -33.40 -6.72 -11.41
N ASP A 373 -33.86 -6.95 -10.18
CA ASP A 373 -33.59 -6.08 -9.04
C ASP A 373 -32.09 -5.96 -8.70
N ASP A 374 -31.37 -7.09 -8.72
CA ASP A 374 -29.92 -7.08 -8.53
C ASP A 374 -29.22 -6.33 -9.67
N PHE A 375 -29.75 -6.42 -10.89
CA PHE A 375 -29.18 -5.76 -12.06
C PHE A 375 -29.33 -4.24 -11.93
N ALA A 376 -30.48 -3.76 -11.48
CA ALA A 376 -30.73 -2.35 -11.23
C ALA A 376 -29.80 -1.75 -10.17
N ARG A 377 -29.36 -2.57 -9.19
CA ARG A 377 -28.43 -2.19 -8.11
C ARG A 377 -26.95 -2.21 -8.50
N LEU A 378 -26.59 -2.75 -9.68
CA LEU A 378 -25.21 -2.76 -10.14
C LEU A 378 -24.68 -1.34 -10.36
N ALA A 379 -23.38 -1.14 -10.13
CA ALA A 379 -22.72 0.12 -10.42
C ALA A 379 -22.99 0.53 -11.89
N PRO A 380 -23.34 1.79 -12.17
CA PRO A 380 -23.65 2.22 -13.54
C PRO A 380 -22.47 2.06 -14.49
N HIS A 381 -21.27 2.40 -14.01
CA HIS A 381 -20.03 2.44 -14.78
C HIS A 381 -18.91 1.63 -14.14
N ARG A 382 -17.96 1.19 -14.97
CA ARG A 382 -16.73 0.56 -14.53
C ARG A 382 -15.92 1.53 -13.66
N THR A 383 -15.28 1.00 -12.60
CA THR A 383 -14.32 1.78 -11.81
C THR A 383 -13.02 1.93 -12.61
N PRO A 384 -12.49 3.14 -12.83
CA PRO A 384 -11.28 3.33 -13.61
C PRO A 384 -10.07 2.69 -12.92
N ALA A 385 -9.15 2.12 -13.70
CA ALA A 385 -8.03 1.34 -13.17
C ALA A 385 -7.10 2.19 -12.28
N ILE A 386 -7.01 3.50 -12.53
CA ILE A 386 -6.20 4.44 -11.74
C ILE A 386 -6.67 4.54 -10.28
N ALA A 387 -7.93 4.21 -9.99
CA ALA A 387 -8.50 4.27 -8.65
C ALA A 387 -8.19 3.04 -7.78
N THR A 388 -7.87 1.89 -8.40
CA THR A 388 -7.78 0.59 -7.67
C THR A 388 -6.46 -0.15 -7.86
N SER A 389 -5.64 0.25 -8.84
CA SER A 389 -4.41 -0.44 -9.23
C SER A 389 -3.17 0.04 -8.46
N ASP A 390 -2.08 -0.74 -8.52
CA ASP A 390 -0.77 -0.25 -8.10
C ASP A 390 -0.27 0.83 -9.07
N LEU A 391 -0.02 2.04 -8.56
CA LEU A 391 0.43 3.18 -9.36
C LEU A 391 1.96 3.30 -9.46
N THR A 392 2.75 2.30 -9.06
CA THR A 392 4.21 2.36 -9.08
C THR A 392 4.78 2.64 -10.48
N SER A 393 4.31 1.93 -11.51
CA SER A 393 4.73 2.19 -12.90
C SER A 393 4.27 3.57 -13.38
N PHE A 394 2.99 3.90 -13.16
CA PHE A 394 2.43 5.21 -13.51
C PHE A 394 3.22 6.37 -12.89
N ALA A 395 3.55 6.27 -11.60
CA ALA A 395 4.32 7.28 -10.87
C ALA A 395 5.72 7.48 -11.45
N LEU A 396 6.38 6.40 -11.91
CA LEU A 396 7.68 6.50 -12.56
C LEU A 396 7.54 7.15 -13.95
N ASP A 397 6.54 6.75 -14.72
CA ASP A 397 6.28 7.27 -16.07
C ASP A 397 6.01 8.78 -16.04
N VAL A 398 5.10 9.25 -15.17
CA VAL A 398 4.79 10.70 -15.04
C VAL A 398 5.97 11.49 -14.47
N ALA A 399 6.77 10.90 -13.58
CA ALA A 399 7.98 11.56 -13.08
C ALA A 399 9.09 11.64 -14.16
N CYS A 400 9.19 10.65 -15.05
CA CYS A 400 10.09 10.70 -16.21
C CYS A 400 9.64 11.74 -17.23
N TRP A 401 8.33 11.93 -17.38
CA TRP A 401 7.74 12.97 -18.20
C TRP A 401 8.00 14.39 -17.66
N GLY A 402 8.12 14.54 -16.33
CA GLY A 402 8.34 15.83 -15.68
C GLY A 402 7.14 16.35 -14.89
N ALA A 403 6.11 15.52 -14.72
CA ALA A 403 4.92 15.80 -13.92
C ALA A 403 4.83 14.86 -12.70
N PRO A 404 5.63 15.06 -11.63
CA PRO A 404 5.55 14.24 -10.42
C PRO A 404 4.10 14.12 -9.92
N ARG A 405 3.69 12.89 -9.56
CA ARG A 405 2.31 12.55 -9.15
C ARG A 405 1.23 12.75 -10.23
N GLY A 406 1.60 13.13 -11.44
CA GLY A 406 0.66 13.54 -12.48
C GLY A 406 0.03 14.91 -12.23
N GLU A 407 0.63 15.74 -11.36
CA GLU A 407 0.17 17.11 -11.15
C GLU A 407 0.31 17.92 -12.45
N GLY A 408 -0.75 18.61 -12.85
CA GLY A 408 -0.80 19.41 -14.09
C GLY A 408 -1.25 18.64 -15.34
N LEU A 409 -1.18 17.30 -15.33
CA LEU A 409 -1.64 16.48 -16.46
C LEU A 409 -3.18 16.51 -16.60
N ALA A 410 -3.66 16.54 -17.84
CA ALA A 410 -5.08 16.42 -18.20
C ALA A 410 -5.61 14.98 -18.07
N LEU A 411 -5.53 14.42 -16.86
CA LEU A 411 -6.02 13.08 -16.55
C LEU A 411 -7.55 13.06 -16.43
N THR A 412 -8.18 12.01 -16.95
CA THR A 412 -9.64 11.83 -16.88
C THR A 412 -10.18 11.74 -15.45
N ASP A 413 -9.40 11.11 -14.56
CA ASP A 413 -9.61 11.09 -13.12
C ASP A 413 -8.23 11.19 -12.43
N PRO A 414 -8.09 11.98 -11.34
CA PRO A 414 -6.82 12.11 -10.64
C PRO A 414 -6.46 10.83 -9.87
N PRO A 415 -5.16 10.52 -9.71
CA PRO A 415 -4.74 9.37 -8.92
C PRO A 415 -5.07 9.57 -7.43
N PRO A 416 -5.52 8.52 -6.69
CA PRO A 416 -5.77 8.62 -5.27
C PRO A 416 -4.51 9.05 -4.50
N SER A 417 -4.63 10.10 -3.67
CA SER A 417 -3.47 10.73 -3.02
C SER A 417 -2.67 9.79 -2.11
N GLY A 418 -3.34 8.84 -1.45
CA GLY A 418 -2.68 7.80 -0.65
C GLY A 418 -1.87 6.81 -1.50
N GLU A 419 -2.43 6.38 -2.63
CA GLU A 419 -1.80 5.39 -3.51
C GLU A 419 -0.61 5.98 -4.28
N ILE A 420 -0.72 7.22 -4.76
CA ILE A 420 0.39 7.88 -5.46
C ILE A 420 1.57 8.17 -4.51
N ARG A 421 1.31 8.53 -3.25
CA ARG A 421 2.39 8.71 -2.24
C ARG A 421 3.08 7.39 -1.90
N ARG A 422 2.33 6.28 -1.82
CA ARG A 422 2.91 4.94 -1.63
C ARG A 422 3.79 4.55 -2.82
N ALA A 423 3.31 4.74 -4.04
CA ALA A 423 4.09 4.51 -5.25
C ALA A 423 5.40 5.33 -5.25
N GLN A 424 5.34 6.61 -4.85
CA GLN A 424 6.54 7.44 -4.71
C GLN A 424 7.50 6.92 -3.64
N ALA A 425 7.01 6.50 -2.47
CA ALA A 425 7.86 5.95 -1.41
C ALA A 425 8.58 4.68 -1.87
N VAL A 426 7.88 3.80 -2.59
CA VAL A 426 8.51 2.63 -3.24
C VAL A 426 9.62 3.08 -4.19
N LEU A 427 9.31 3.99 -5.12
CA LEU A 427 10.28 4.45 -6.12
C LEU A 427 11.48 5.21 -5.50
N GLN A 428 11.28 5.95 -4.42
CA GLN A 428 12.36 6.56 -3.64
C GLN A 428 13.25 5.50 -2.99
N GLY A 429 12.65 4.45 -2.42
CA GLY A 429 13.37 3.29 -1.90
C GLY A 429 14.16 2.52 -2.97
N LEU A 430 13.71 2.54 -4.23
CA LEU A 430 14.45 2.00 -5.38
C LEU A 430 15.52 2.97 -5.92
N GLY A 431 15.62 4.20 -5.39
CA GLY A 431 16.48 5.27 -5.90
C GLY A 431 16.03 5.84 -7.26
N ALA A 432 14.80 5.55 -7.68
CA ALA A 432 14.23 5.99 -8.95
C ALA A 432 13.73 7.44 -8.91
N LEU A 433 13.31 7.93 -7.74
CA LEU A 433 12.90 9.31 -7.50
C LEU A 433 13.76 9.99 -6.43
N ASP A 434 13.90 11.31 -6.53
CA ASP A 434 14.50 12.14 -5.48
C ASP A 434 13.47 12.52 -4.39
N ALA A 435 13.91 13.31 -3.38
CA ALA A 435 13.06 13.77 -2.30
C ALA A 435 11.88 14.67 -2.76
N LEU A 436 12.01 15.31 -3.93
CA LEU A 436 10.97 16.13 -4.55
C LEU A 436 10.06 15.31 -5.48
N GLY A 437 10.31 14.01 -5.64
CA GLY A 437 9.52 13.12 -6.49
C GLY A 437 9.88 13.18 -7.98
N ARG A 438 11.03 13.78 -8.34
CA ARG A 438 11.51 13.86 -9.72
C ARG A 438 12.33 12.62 -10.09
N ALA A 439 12.28 12.20 -11.35
CA ALA A 439 13.03 11.05 -11.83
C ALA A 439 14.55 11.28 -11.77
N THR A 440 15.27 10.38 -11.11
CA THR A 440 16.75 10.36 -11.08
C THR A 440 17.31 9.79 -12.39
N GLY A 441 18.63 9.82 -12.57
CA GLY A 441 19.28 9.11 -13.69
C GLY A 441 18.93 7.61 -13.67
N ARG A 442 18.98 7.01 -12.48
CA ARG A 442 18.55 5.63 -12.24
C ARG A 442 17.07 5.40 -12.53
N GLY A 443 16.18 6.32 -12.17
CA GLY A 443 14.76 6.24 -12.50
C GLY A 443 14.51 6.15 -14.00
N ARG A 444 15.23 6.95 -14.80
CA ARG A 444 15.16 6.89 -16.26
C ARG A 444 15.69 5.57 -16.83
N ASP A 445 16.73 5.01 -16.24
CA ASP A 445 17.24 3.69 -16.65
C ASP A 445 16.25 2.56 -16.32
N LEU A 446 15.56 2.63 -15.17
CA LEU A 446 14.50 1.69 -14.83
C LEU A 446 13.32 1.80 -15.80
N ALA A 447 12.89 3.01 -16.15
CA ALA A 447 11.77 3.25 -17.08
C ALA A 447 12.03 2.70 -18.50
N ARG A 448 13.29 2.57 -18.92
CA ARG A 448 13.69 1.96 -20.20
C ARG A 448 13.43 0.46 -20.26
N ILE A 449 13.36 -0.22 -19.11
CA ILE A 449 13.05 -1.64 -19.06
C ILE A 449 11.53 -1.79 -19.11
N PRO A 450 10.96 -2.52 -20.09
CA PRO A 450 9.51 -2.64 -20.22
C PRO A 450 8.93 -3.71 -19.28
N ALA A 451 9.10 -3.47 -17.98
CA ALA A 451 8.62 -4.27 -16.87
C ALA A 451 8.21 -3.34 -15.70
N ASP A 452 7.64 -3.92 -14.64
CA ASP A 452 7.42 -3.20 -13.38
C ASP A 452 8.75 -2.60 -12.87
N PRO A 453 8.78 -1.39 -12.29
CA PRO A 453 10.02 -0.77 -11.77
C PRO A 453 10.81 -1.66 -10.80
N ARG A 454 10.13 -2.50 -10.02
CA ARG A 454 10.75 -3.49 -9.12
C ARG A 454 11.49 -4.57 -9.91
N HIS A 455 10.88 -5.09 -10.96
CA HIS A 455 11.49 -6.05 -11.86
C HIS A 455 12.64 -5.44 -12.68
N ALA A 456 12.50 -4.18 -13.09
CA ALA A 456 13.57 -3.43 -13.74
C ALA A 456 14.79 -3.30 -12.83
N ARG A 457 14.58 -2.99 -11.54
CA ARG A 457 15.64 -2.96 -10.54
C ARG A 457 16.31 -4.32 -10.40
N ALA A 458 15.51 -5.38 -10.23
CA ALA A 458 16.02 -6.74 -10.08
C ALA A 458 16.88 -7.18 -11.27
N LEU A 459 16.49 -6.79 -12.50
CA LEU A 459 17.28 -7.05 -13.69
C LEU A 459 18.61 -6.28 -13.68
N LEU A 460 18.56 -4.97 -13.47
CA LEU A 460 19.73 -4.08 -13.59
C LEU A 460 20.73 -4.28 -12.44
N ASP A 461 20.25 -4.45 -11.20
CA ASP A 461 21.10 -4.64 -10.02
C ASP A 461 21.53 -6.11 -9.87
N GLY A 462 20.70 -7.06 -10.30
CA GLY A 462 21.00 -8.49 -10.19
C GLY A 462 21.98 -8.97 -11.26
N ALA A 463 21.89 -8.45 -12.50
CA ALA A 463 22.71 -8.90 -13.61
C ALA A 463 24.24 -8.83 -13.37
N PRO A 464 24.80 -7.78 -12.72
CA PRO A 464 26.21 -7.74 -12.35
C PRO A 464 26.64 -8.82 -11.33
N VAL A 465 25.71 -9.34 -10.53
CA VAL A 465 26.00 -10.28 -9.43
C VAL A 465 25.79 -11.73 -9.84
N VAL A 466 24.68 -12.04 -10.54
CA VAL A 466 24.27 -13.41 -10.87
C VAL A 466 24.40 -13.76 -12.35
N GLY A 467 24.88 -12.80 -13.15
CA GLY A 467 24.93 -12.89 -14.61
C GLY A 467 23.64 -12.40 -15.29
N ARG A 468 23.81 -11.76 -16.46
CA ARG A 468 22.73 -11.17 -17.26
C ARG A 468 21.64 -12.19 -17.61
N ALA A 469 22.06 -13.39 -18.03
CA ALA A 469 21.14 -14.45 -18.44
C ALA A 469 20.25 -14.90 -17.27
N THR A 470 20.85 -15.26 -16.13
CA THR A 470 20.10 -15.71 -14.95
C THR A 470 19.16 -14.63 -14.42
N ALA A 471 19.62 -13.38 -14.33
CA ALA A 471 18.76 -12.26 -13.90
C ALA A 471 17.58 -12.07 -14.85
N ALA A 472 17.81 -12.10 -16.16
CA ALA A 472 16.77 -11.97 -17.17
C ALA A 472 15.76 -13.13 -17.16
N GLU A 473 16.23 -14.35 -16.94
CA GLU A 473 15.41 -15.55 -16.81
C GLU A 473 14.47 -15.49 -15.59
N VAL A 474 15.00 -15.09 -14.43
CA VAL A 474 14.21 -14.93 -13.19
C VAL A 474 13.20 -13.81 -13.37
N VAL A 475 13.59 -12.66 -13.92
CA VAL A 475 12.67 -11.54 -14.16
C VAL A 475 11.60 -11.88 -15.20
N ALA A 476 11.94 -12.63 -16.25
CA ALA A 476 10.96 -13.13 -17.22
C ALA A 476 9.96 -14.08 -16.56
N LEU A 477 10.41 -14.93 -15.63
CA LEU A 477 9.53 -15.80 -14.83
C LEU A 477 8.60 -14.97 -13.93
N LEU A 478 9.14 -13.98 -13.20
CA LEU A 478 8.33 -13.08 -12.37
C LEU A 478 7.27 -12.33 -13.19
N ALA A 479 7.63 -11.82 -14.37
CA ALA A 479 6.73 -11.11 -15.25
C ALA A 479 5.68 -12.02 -15.93
N SER A 480 5.90 -13.34 -15.95
CA SER A 480 4.97 -14.28 -16.58
C SER A 480 3.71 -14.54 -15.76
N GLY A 481 3.72 -14.22 -14.46
CA GLY A 481 2.59 -14.48 -13.54
C GLY A 481 2.26 -15.96 -13.38
N ARG A 482 3.19 -16.87 -13.74
CA ARG A 482 3.03 -18.31 -13.54
C ARG A 482 2.94 -18.62 -12.05
N ARG A 483 2.00 -19.49 -11.70
CA ARG A 483 1.79 -19.93 -10.32
C ARG A 483 2.28 -21.37 -10.15
N SER A 484 3.23 -21.55 -9.25
CA SER A 484 3.64 -22.88 -8.80
C SER A 484 2.64 -23.42 -7.76
N PRO A 485 2.19 -24.69 -7.87
CA PRO A 485 1.39 -25.31 -6.81
C PRO A 485 2.11 -25.37 -5.46
N THR A 486 3.44 -25.48 -5.46
CA THR A 486 4.29 -25.66 -4.26
C THR A 486 4.95 -24.35 -3.79
N GLY A 487 4.83 -23.28 -4.57
CA GLY A 487 5.42 -21.98 -4.30
C GLY A 487 6.94 -21.89 -4.48
N ASP A 488 7.57 -22.87 -5.12
CA ASP A 488 9.01 -22.91 -5.36
C ASP A 488 9.37 -22.35 -6.75
N LEU A 489 9.86 -21.10 -6.76
CA LEU A 489 10.25 -20.41 -7.99
C LEU A 489 11.45 -21.06 -8.67
N VAL A 490 12.36 -21.68 -7.91
CA VAL A 490 13.56 -22.32 -8.47
C VAL A 490 13.19 -23.60 -9.20
N ALA A 491 12.25 -24.38 -8.65
CA ALA A 491 11.70 -25.56 -9.33
C ALA A 491 11.02 -25.19 -10.66
N ASP A 492 10.24 -24.10 -10.68
CA ASP A 492 9.62 -23.59 -11.89
C ASP A 492 10.66 -23.17 -12.94
N LEU A 493 11.72 -22.47 -12.52
CA LEU A 493 12.81 -22.07 -13.40
C LEU A 493 13.55 -23.28 -13.99
N ARG A 494 13.81 -24.32 -13.20
CA ARG A 494 14.41 -25.58 -13.69
C ARG A 494 13.50 -26.28 -14.69
N ALA A 495 12.19 -26.30 -14.45
CA ALA A 495 11.22 -26.89 -15.37
C ALA A 495 11.16 -26.17 -16.72
N LEU A 496 11.30 -24.84 -16.71
CA LEU A 496 11.39 -24.01 -17.92
C LEU A 496 12.66 -24.31 -18.72
N ARG A 497 13.81 -24.42 -18.05
CA ARG A 497 15.09 -24.79 -18.69
C ARG A 497 15.09 -26.21 -19.28
N GLY A 498 14.35 -27.15 -18.69
CA GLY A 498 14.44 -28.58 -19.02
C GLY A 498 13.46 -29.10 -20.09
N ARG A 499 12.36 -28.39 -20.39
CA ARG A 499 11.32 -28.86 -21.34
C ARG A 499 11.20 -27.93 -22.55
N ARG A 500 10.77 -28.45 -23.71
CA ARG A 500 10.48 -27.63 -24.91
C ARG A 500 8.98 -27.61 -25.19
N THR A 501 8.24 -26.83 -24.41
CA THR A 501 6.81 -26.52 -24.67
C THR A 501 6.66 -25.14 -25.33
N ALA A 502 5.47 -24.81 -25.83
CA ALA A 502 5.18 -23.49 -26.40
C ALA A 502 5.34 -22.36 -25.36
N ASP A 503 4.90 -22.59 -24.12
CA ASP A 503 5.09 -21.68 -22.99
C ASP A 503 6.57 -21.37 -22.73
N ASN A 504 7.42 -22.40 -22.76
CA ASN A 504 8.85 -22.26 -22.49
C ASN A 504 9.51 -21.36 -23.55
N ARG A 505 9.10 -21.46 -24.82
CA ARG A 505 9.61 -20.58 -25.88
C ARG A 505 9.25 -19.11 -25.64
N THR A 506 8.05 -18.81 -25.15
CA THR A 506 7.63 -17.43 -24.86
C THR A 506 8.47 -16.83 -23.74
N TRP A 507 8.70 -17.61 -22.67
CA TRP A 507 9.61 -17.22 -21.59
C TRP A 507 11.05 -17.04 -22.07
N GLU A 508 11.59 -17.97 -22.86
CA GLU A 508 12.95 -17.89 -23.42
C GLU A 508 13.15 -16.63 -24.28
N LEU A 509 12.17 -16.29 -25.13
CA LEU A 509 12.22 -15.09 -25.96
C LEU A 509 12.21 -13.82 -25.11
N GLU A 510 11.38 -13.78 -24.06
CA GLU A 510 11.34 -12.64 -23.14
C GLU A 510 12.64 -12.51 -22.33
N ALA A 511 13.18 -13.62 -21.82
CA ALA A 511 14.46 -13.65 -21.11
C ALA A 511 15.59 -13.12 -22.01
N ARG A 512 15.73 -13.63 -23.24
CA ARG A 512 16.73 -13.12 -24.21
C ARG A 512 16.51 -11.65 -24.56
N ARG A 513 15.27 -11.18 -24.59
CA ARG A 513 14.95 -9.76 -24.84
C ARG A 513 15.41 -8.90 -23.67
N LEU A 514 15.11 -9.30 -22.43
CA LEU A 514 15.53 -8.60 -21.22
C LEU A 514 17.05 -8.61 -21.06
N GLU A 515 17.70 -9.73 -21.36
CA GLU A 515 19.16 -9.87 -21.32
C GLU A 515 19.85 -8.84 -22.23
N ARG A 516 19.32 -8.62 -23.44
CA ARG A 516 19.83 -7.62 -24.40
C ARG A 516 19.63 -6.17 -23.95
N LEU A 517 18.68 -5.91 -23.05
CA LEU A 517 18.43 -4.56 -22.53
C LEU A 517 19.40 -4.16 -21.42
N VAL A 518 20.09 -5.13 -20.81
CA VAL A 518 21.17 -4.85 -19.86
C VAL A 518 22.41 -4.40 -20.64
N ARG A 519 22.57 -3.08 -20.80
CA ARG A 519 23.76 -2.50 -21.44
C ARG A 519 24.98 -2.75 -20.56
N THR A 520 26.06 -3.23 -21.17
CA THR A 520 27.40 -3.23 -20.55
C THR A 520 27.82 -1.77 -20.40
N GLY A 521 27.69 -1.19 -19.21
CA GLY A 521 28.41 0.03 -18.88
C GLY A 521 29.90 -0.24 -19.10
N GLY A 522 30.63 0.69 -19.73
CA GLY A 522 32.06 0.59 -20.06
C GLY A 522 33.02 0.51 -18.86
N GLY A 523 32.56 0.00 -17.72
CA GLY A 523 33.44 -0.51 -16.66
C GLY A 523 34.04 -1.82 -17.13
N LYS A 524 35.34 -1.99 -16.88
CA LYS A 524 36.12 -3.19 -17.17
C LYS A 524 35.25 -4.44 -17.01
N ASN A 525 35.24 -5.27 -18.05
CA ASN A 525 34.75 -6.63 -18.01
C ASN A 525 35.52 -7.37 -16.89
N THR A 526 35.08 -7.25 -15.64
CA THR A 526 35.47 -8.15 -14.58
C THR A 526 34.72 -9.43 -14.89
N GLY A 527 35.28 -10.21 -15.81
CA GLY A 527 34.87 -11.57 -16.12
C GLY A 527 35.06 -12.45 -14.89
N GLY A 528 34.16 -12.30 -13.91
CA GLY A 528 34.23 -12.95 -12.61
C GLY A 528 32.86 -13.26 -11.98
N GLY A 529 31.74 -13.00 -12.67
CA GLY A 529 30.40 -13.32 -12.17
C GLY A 529 29.73 -14.54 -12.82
N GLU A 530 30.36 -15.17 -13.82
CA GLU A 530 29.69 -16.19 -14.64
C GLU A 530 29.69 -17.60 -14.02
N ASP A 531 30.60 -17.93 -13.10
CA ASP A 531 30.71 -19.27 -12.52
C ASP A 531 30.83 -19.22 -10.99
N GLY A 532 29.73 -19.43 -10.26
CA GLY A 532 29.85 -19.73 -8.82
C GLY A 532 28.62 -19.54 -7.94
N VAL A 533 27.67 -18.67 -8.29
CA VAL A 533 26.46 -18.48 -7.47
C VAL A 533 25.46 -19.61 -7.76
N PRO A 534 25.07 -20.43 -6.76
CA PRO A 534 24.06 -21.45 -6.97
C PRO A 534 22.75 -20.85 -7.46
N LEU A 535 22.03 -21.55 -8.34
CA LEU A 535 20.78 -21.05 -8.93
C LEU A 535 19.74 -20.61 -7.88
N GLU A 536 19.72 -21.28 -6.74
CA GLU A 536 18.83 -20.98 -5.62
C GLU A 536 19.11 -19.60 -5.05
N GLU A 537 20.38 -19.33 -4.72
CA GLU A 537 20.81 -18.02 -4.22
C GLU A 537 20.66 -16.93 -5.28
N ALA A 538 20.95 -17.25 -6.54
CA ALA A 538 20.79 -16.31 -7.64
C ALA A 538 19.33 -15.89 -7.83
N ALA A 539 18.41 -16.86 -7.84
CA ALA A 539 16.98 -16.61 -7.92
C ALA A 539 16.48 -15.84 -6.69
N GLY A 540 16.91 -16.24 -5.50
CA GLY A 540 16.63 -15.53 -4.25
C GLY A 540 17.03 -14.07 -4.31
N LEU A 541 18.28 -13.79 -4.71
CA LEU A 541 18.80 -12.43 -4.75
C LEU A 541 18.03 -11.54 -5.72
N VAL A 542 17.76 -12.03 -6.94
CA VAL A 542 17.00 -11.27 -7.95
C VAL A 542 15.57 -10.99 -7.46
N VAL A 543 14.92 -11.96 -6.82
CA VAL A 543 13.59 -11.76 -6.22
C VAL A 543 13.64 -10.74 -5.08
N ALA A 544 14.65 -10.83 -4.20
CA ALA A 544 14.83 -9.91 -3.08
C ALA A 544 15.10 -8.46 -3.54
N LEU A 545 15.81 -8.29 -4.67
CA LEU A 545 16.04 -6.97 -5.28
C LEU A 545 14.75 -6.37 -5.84
N ALA A 546 13.82 -7.20 -6.36
CA ALA A 546 12.50 -6.73 -6.75
C ALA A 546 11.64 -6.36 -5.54
N HIS A 547 11.66 -7.19 -4.50
CA HIS A 547 10.76 -7.09 -3.35
C HIS A 547 11.54 -7.11 -2.02
N PRO A 548 12.31 -6.05 -1.70
CA PRO A 548 13.12 -6.01 -0.49
C PRO A 548 12.26 -6.08 0.79
N ASP A 549 11.05 -5.53 0.74
CA ASP A 549 10.02 -5.58 1.79
C ASP A 549 9.45 -6.99 2.02
N ARG A 550 9.66 -7.92 1.08
CA ARG A 550 9.22 -9.32 1.12
C ARG A 550 10.36 -10.31 1.31
N VAL A 551 11.55 -9.82 1.68
CA VAL A 551 12.57 -10.67 2.28
C VAL A 551 12.02 -11.21 3.59
N ALA A 552 12.07 -12.53 3.76
CA ALA A 552 11.34 -13.23 4.80
C ALA A 552 12.27 -14.11 5.64
N ARG A 553 12.10 -14.06 6.96
CA ARG A 553 12.80 -14.94 7.90
C ARG A 553 11.82 -15.86 8.60
N ARG A 554 12.19 -17.14 8.74
CA ARG A 554 11.41 -18.14 9.45
C ARG A 554 11.29 -17.79 10.94
N ARG A 555 10.07 -17.85 11.48
CA ARG A 555 9.75 -17.70 12.90
C ARG A 555 8.72 -18.75 13.31
N GLY A 556 9.20 -19.85 13.92
CA GLY A 556 8.35 -20.99 14.24
C GLY A 556 7.83 -21.71 12.98
N GLY A 557 6.50 -21.82 12.86
CA GLY A 557 5.81 -22.45 11.73
C GLY A 557 5.48 -21.50 10.57
N GLN A 558 5.84 -20.22 10.67
CA GLN A 558 5.54 -19.18 9.66
C GLN A 558 6.80 -18.39 9.30
N TYR A 559 6.69 -17.52 8.30
CA TYR A 559 7.71 -16.55 7.92
C TYR A 559 7.23 -15.13 8.22
N THR A 560 8.14 -14.29 8.70
CA THR A 560 7.91 -12.86 8.89
C THR A 560 8.70 -12.10 7.84
N PHE A 561 8.02 -11.24 7.09
CA PHE A 561 8.63 -10.41 6.05
C PHE A 561 9.30 -9.17 6.67
N ALA A 562 10.21 -8.54 5.94
CA ALA A 562 10.83 -7.27 6.33
C ALA A 562 9.77 -6.16 6.49
N SER A 563 8.65 -6.25 5.77
CA SER A 563 7.45 -5.40 5.97
C SER A 563 6.67 -5.66 7.25
N GLY A 564 6.98 -6.74 8.00
CA GLY A 564 6.26 -7.18 9.20
C GLY A 564 5.11 -8.16 8.92
N THR A 565 4.76 -8.38 7.66
CA THR A 565 3.71 -9.34 7.28
C THR A 565 4.11 -10.78 7.61
N GLY A 566 3.20 -11.52 8.26
CA GLY A 566 3.34 -12.96 8.48
C GLY A 566 2.73 -13.78 7.35
N ALA A 567 3.39 -14.85 6.90
CA ALA A 567 2.85 -15.76 5.90
C ALA A 567 3.34 -17.21 6.09
N VAL A 568 2.58 -18.17 5.57
CA VAL A 568 2.95 -19.60 5.59
C VAL A 568 3.26 -20.11 4.19
N LEU A 569 4.09 -21.15 4.10
CA LEU A 569 4.33 -21.89 2.85
C LEU A 569 3.13 -22.82 2.55
N PRO A 570 2.88 -23.16 1.27
CA PRO A 570 1.95 -24.19 0.90
C PRO A 570 2.34 -25.56 1.48
N ALA A 571 1.36 -26.42 1.74
CA ALA A 571 1.61 -27.79 2.17
C ALA A 571 2.46 -28.53 1.13
N GLY A 572 3.52 -29.22 1.58
CA GLY A 572 4.43 -29.95 0.69
C GLY A 572 5.45 -29.08 -0.06
N SER A 573 5.59 -27.80 0.27
CA SER A 573 6.63 -26.95 -0.31
C SER A 573 8.03 -27.46 0.05
N ALA A 574 8.89 -27.63 -0.95
CA ALA A 574 10.31 -27.98 -0.76
C ALA A 574 11.12 -26.87 -0.07
N LEU A 575 10.56 -25.64 -0.01
CA LEU A 575 11.15 -24.52 0.71
C LEU A 575 11.01 -24.65 2.23
N ALA A 576 10.29 -25.67 2.72
CA ALA A 576 10.19 -25.96 4.14
C ALA A 576 11.58 -26.33 4.69
N GLY A 577 12.10 -25.52 5.61
CA GLY A 577 13.41 -25.74 6.22
C GLY A 577 14.40 -24.59 6.02
N HIS A 578 14.25 -23.82 4.94
CA HIS A 578 15.08 -22.64 4.71
C HIS A 578 14.81 -21.56 5.76
N GLU A 579 15.85 -20.96 6.31
CA GLU A 579 15.69 -19.88 7.30
C GLU A 579 15.25 -18.57 6.63
N TRP A 580 15.76 -18.30 5.43
CA TRP A 580 15.57 -17.07 4.69
C TRP A 580 14.99 -17.35 3.30
N LEU A 581 13.99 -16.58 2.92
CA LEU A 581 13.33 -16.65 1.62
C LEU A 581 13.20 -15.25 1.01
N ALA A 582 13.32 -15.17 -0.30
CA ALA A 582 12.86 -14.03 -1.08
C ALA A 582 11.47 -14.36 -1.64
N VAL A 583 10.44 -13.58 -1.29
CA VAL A 583 9.05 -13.86 -1.68
C VAL A 583 8.62 -12.97 -2.84
N ALA A 584 8.30 -13.59 -3.97
CA ALA A 584 7.82 -12.92 -5.17
C ALA A 584 6.30 -12.67 -5.11
N GLU A 585 5.53 -13.72 -4.82
CA GLU A 585 4.06 -13.66 -4.77
C GLU A 585 3.57 -14.17 -3.42
N VAL A 586 2.67 -13.41 -2.81
CA VAL A 586 1.92 -13.78 -1.62
C VAL A 586 0.44 -13.55 -1.92
N ALA A 587 -0.42 -14.45 -1.45
CA ALA A 587 -1.86 -14.33 -1.64
C ALA A 587 -2.58 -14.46 -0.31
N ARG A 588 -3.70 -13.74 -0.18
CA ARG A 588 -4.63 -13.97 0.93
C ARG A 588 -5.14 -15.40 0.87
N ALA A 589 -5.23 -16.02 2.02
CA ALA A 589 -5.95 -17.26 2.19
C ALA A 589 -6.82 -17.15 3.45
N SER A 590 -8.03 -17.68 3.37
CA SER A 590 -8.94 -17.81 4.51
C SER A 590 -9.09 -19.27 4.89
N GLY A 591 -9.20 -19.57 6.18
CA GLY A 591 -9.40 -20.92 6.70
C GLY A 591 -8.08 -21.65 7.04
N ARG A 592 -8.14 -22.99 7.13
CA ARG A 592 -7.03 -23.84 7.63
C ARG A 592 -5.71 -23.69 6.87
N THR A 593 -5.75 -23.22 5.62
CA THR A 593 -4.59 -23.06 4.73
C THR A 593 -3.70 -21.87 5.09
N ALA A 594 -4.21 -20.88 5.83
CA ALA A 594 -3.49 -19.66 6.18
C ALA A 594 -2.96 -19.65 7.62
N GLY A 595 -3.49 -20.53 8.48
CA GLY A 595 -3.31 -20.43 9.93
C GLY A 595 -3.69 -19.04 10.47
N ASP A 596 -3.07 -18.63 11.57
CA ASP A 596 -3.26 -17.30 12.18
C ASP A 596 -2.64 -16.16 11.35
N ALA A 597 -1.80 -16.47 10.35
CA ALA A 597 -1.10 -15.49 9.53
C ALA A 597 -1.98 -14.83 8.46
N GLY A 598 -3.03 -15.51 7.99
CA GLY A 598 -3.97 -14.97 6.98
C GLY A 598 -3.42 -14.82 5.55
N ALA A 599 -2.17 -15.26 5.29
CA ALA A 599 -1.51 -15.17 4.00
C ALA A 599 -0.67 -16.42 3.67
N VAL A 600 -0.59 -16.78 2.38
CA VAL A 600 0.15 -17.93 1.86
C VAL A 600 1.15 -17.46 0.80
N ILE A 601 2.40 -17.88 0.95
CA ILE A 601 3.46 -17.68 -0.04
C ILE A 601 3.13 -18.50 -1.29
N ARG A 602 3.04 -17.86 -2.45
CA ARG A 602 2.71 -18.49 -3.74
C ARG A 602 3.89 -18.63 -4.68
N SER A 603 4.95 -17.87 -4.45
CA SER A 603 6.19 -17.97 -5.19
C SER A 603 7.32 -17.36 -4.36
N ALA A 604 8.36 -18.15 -4.09
CA ALA A 604 9.55 -17.73 -3.37
C ALA A 604 10.78 -18.53 -3.82
N ALA A 605 11.95 -18.00 -3.50
CA ALA A 605 13.23 -18.68 -3.68
C ALA A 605 14.05 -18.64 -2.37
N PRO A 606 14.88 -19.66 -2.09
CA PRO A 606 15.85 -19.61 -1.00
C PRO A 606 16.75 -18.40 -1.10
N LEU A 607 17.12 -17.83 0.04
CA LEU A 607 18.05 -16.70 0.10
C LEU A 607 19.01 -16.93 1.28
N SER A 608 20.25 -16.49 1.16
CA SER A 608 21.17 -16.43 2.31
C SER A 608 20.93 -15.18 3.15
N ARG A 609 21.36 -15.20 4.42
CA ARG A 609 21.34 -13.97 5.25
C ARG A 609 22.12 -12.82 4.60
N ALA A 610 23.27 -13.11 3.99
CA ALA A 610 24.07 -12.10 3.30
C ALA A 610 23.32 -11.53 2.08
N GLY A 611 22.64 -12.38 1.31
CA GLY A 611 21.78 -11.96 0.20
C GLY A 611 20.61 -11.09 0.67
N ALA A 612 19.99 -11.44 1.80
CA ALA A 612 18.93 -10.66 2.44
C ALA A 612 19.40 -9.25 2.85
N GLU A 613 20.51 -9.16 3.60
CA GLU A 613 21.08 -7.87 4.04
C GLU A 613 21.54 -7.01 2.85
N SER A 614 22.06 -7.63 1.78
CA SER A 614 22.50 -6.92 0.57
C SER A 614 21.33 -6.36 -0.23
N ALA A 615 20.36 -7.21 -0.60
CA ALA A 615 19.24 -6.82 -1.47
C ALA A 615 18.28 -5.82 -0.81
N ALA A 616 18.10 -5.93 0.51
CA ALA A 616 17.25 -5.07 1.33
C ALA A 616 18.06 -4.14 2.24
N SER A 617 19.28 -3.77 1.84
CA SER A 617 20.18 -2.89 2.61
C SER A 617 19.55 -1.55 3.01
N GLY A 618 18.68 -0.98 2.20
CA GLY A 618 17.93 0.24 2.54
C GLY A 618 16.89 0.07 3.66
N LEU A 619 16.62 -1.16 4.10
CA LEU A 619 15.78 -1.48 5.26
C LEU A 619 16.60 -1.89 6.49
N LEU A 620 17.94 -1.91 6.40
CA LEU A 620 18.78 -2.15 7.56
C LEU A 620 18.72 -0.94 8.49
N ASP A 621 18.48 -1.22 9.76
CA ASP A 621 18.43 -0.23 10.81
C ASP A 621 19.12 -0.77 12.06
N ASP A 622 19.84 0.10 12.75
CA ASP A 622 20.53 -0.19 14.01
C ASP A 622 19.88 0.66 15.10
N ASP A 623 19.00 0.03 15.87
CA ASP A 623 18.23 0.66 16.94
C ASP A 623 18.87 0.39 18.30
N GLU A 624 18.64 1.27 19.27
CA GLU A 624 19.13 1.12 20.63
C GLU A 624 17.98 1.17 21.62
N THR A 625 17.80 0.09 22.39
CA THR A 625 16.81 0.07 23.48
C THR A 625 17.51 -0.01 24.82
N ALA A 626 17.15 0.89 25.73
CA ALA A 626 17.70 0.94 27.08
C ALA A 626 16.62 0.73 28.14
N ARG A 627 17.00 0.13 29.26
CA ARG A 627 16.16 -0.03 30.45
C ARG A 627 16.96 0.35 31.69
N PHE A 628 16.33 1.11 32.57
CA PHE A 628 16.88 1.44 33.88
C PHE A 628 16.34 0.46 34.93
N SER A 629 17.24 -0.17 35.68
CA SER A 629 16.89 -1.09 36.77
C SER A 629 18.04 -1.20 37.77
N GLY A 630 17.70 -1.25 39.06
CA GLY A 630 18.71 -1.40 40.13
C GLY A 630 19.75 -0.28 40.17
N GLY A 631 19.38 0.93 39.75
CA GLY A 631 20.29 2.09 39.70
C GLY A 631 21.19 2.14 38.46
N ALA A 632 21.14 1.17 37.56
CA ALA A 632 21.97 1.12 36.35
C ALA A 632 21.12 1.13 35.08
N VAL A 633 21.71 1.63 33.98
CA VAL A 633 21.12 1.52 32.64
C VAL A 633 21.75 0.33 31.93
N THR A 634 20.90 -0.56 31.44
CA THR A 634 21.30 -1.63 30.52
C THR A 634 20.75 -1.33 29.14
N ALA A 635 21.60 -1.37 28.12
CA ALA A 635 21.20 -1.14 26.74
C ALA A 635 21.48 -2.37 25.87
N ARG A 636 20.65 -2.50 24.83
CA ARG A 636 20.76 -3.52 23.80
C ARG A 636 20.67 -2.84 22.44
N GLY A 637 21.71 -3.03 21.64
CA GLY A 637 21.70 -2.69 20.23
C GLY A 637 20.92 -3.77 19.48
N ILE A 638 19.93 -3.35 18.71
CA ILE A 638 19.07 -4.23 17.93
C ILE A 638 19.31 -3.89 16.46
N ARG A 639 20.00 -4.79 15.77
CA ARG A 639 20.14 -4.70 14.32
C ARG A 639 18.93 -5.35 13.68
N ARG A 640 18.22 -4.61 12.83
CA ARG A 640 17.00 -5.04 12.15
C ARG A 640 17.13 -4.96 10.64
N LEU A 641 16.37 -5.79 9.94
CA LEU A 641 16.07 -5.68 8.53
C LEU A 641 14.56 -5.44 8.40
N GLY A 642 14.15 -4.18 8.37
CA GLY A 642 12.77 -3.77 8.56
C GLY A 642 12.22 -4.30 9.90
N ALA A 643 11.15 -5.07 9.84
CA ALA A 643 10.54 -5.70 11.02
C ALA A 643 11.29 -6.96 11.53
N ILE A 644 12.30 -7.45 10.81
CA ILE A 644 13.03 -8.67 11.18
C ILE A 644 14.21 -8.31 12.09
N GLU A 645 14.18 -8.78 13.34
CA GLU A 645 15.33 -8.70 14.24
C GLU A 645 16.44 -9.66 13.76
N LEU A 646 17.62 -9.12 13.44
CA LEU A 646 18.78 -9.89 12.98
C LEU A 646 19.66 -10.34 14.14
N SER A 647 19.92 -9.43 15.07
CA SER A 647 20.72 -9.68 16.27
C SER A 647 20.42 -8.65 17.36
N VAL A 648 20.53 -9.11 18.60
CA VAL A 648 20.48 -8.26 19.79
C VAL A 648 21.79 -8.43 20.54
N THR A 649 22.53 -7.35 20.72
CA THR A 649 23.82 -7.35 21.42
C THR A 649 23.76 -6.39 22.61
N PRO A 650 24.33 -6.75 23.77
CA PRO A 650 24.55 -5.78 24.83
C PRO A 650 25.46 -4.67 24.31
N VAL A 651 25.03 -3.41 24.46
CA VAL A 651 25.82 -2.23 24.08
C VAL A 651 25.91 -1.27 25.26
N ARG A 652 26.85 -0.33 25.20
CA ARG A 652 26.85 0.79 26.15
C ARG A 652 25.72 1.75 25.79
N PRO A 653 24.92 2.22 26.76
CA PRO A 653 23.82 3.12 26.47
C PRO A 653 24.33 4.45 25.93
N GLY A 654 23.76 4.91 24.83
CA GLY A 654 23.89 6.29 24.36
C GLY A 654 23.22 7.28 25.33
N PRO A 655 23.58 8.58 25.29
CA PRO A 655 23.00 9.59 26.17
C PRO A 655 21.47 9.70 26.08
N GLU A 656 20.92 9.65 24.87
CA GLU A 656 19.48 9.77 24.62
C GLU A 656 18.70 8.53 25.10
N ALA A 657 19.23 7.34 24.83
CA ALA A 657 18.64 6.08 25.29
C ALA A 657 18.69 5.97 26.83
N ALA A 658 19.79 6.39 27.46
CA ALA A 658 19.91 6.44 28.91
C ALA A 658 18.91 7.42 29.53
N ALA A 659 18.78 8.62 28.98
CA ALA A 659 17.82 9.61 29.45
C ALA A 659 16.38 9.10 29.33
N THR A 660 16.01 8.53 28.18
CA THR A 660 14.68 7.94 27.96
C THR A 660 14.39 6.82 28.95
N ALA A 661 15.35 5.90 29.17
CA ALA A 661 15.19 4.79 30.11
C ALA A 661 14.99 5.26 31.56
N VAL A 662 15.69 6.33 31.97
CA VAL A 662 15.52 6.94 33.30
C VAL A 662 14.20 7.70 33.40
N ALA A 663 13.79 8.41 32.35
CA ALA A 663 12.50 9.10 32.29
C ALA A 663 11.34 8.12 32.44
N ASP A 664 11.38 6.99 31.73
CA ASP A 664 10.34 5.96 31.81
C ASP A 664 10.30 5.29 33.19
N ALA A 665 11.45 5.12 33.84
CA ALA A 665 11.52 4.63 35.21
C ALA A 665 10.89 5.62 36.20
N ILE A 666 11.13 6.93 36.03
CA ILE A 666 10.48 7.96 36.84
C ILE A 666 8.97 7.97 36.58
N ARG A 667 8.52 7.96 35.32
CA ARG A 667 7.08 7.94 34.98
C ARG A 667 6.34 6.76 35.61
N SER A 668 6.96 5.59 35.64
CA SER A 668 6.34 4.38 36.20
C SER A 668 6.47 4.24 37.71
N GLY A 669 7.57 4.69 38.31
CA GLY A 669 7.91 4.44 39.72
C GLY A 669 8.13 5.70 40.57
N GLY A 670 7.89 6.90 40.04
CA GLY A 670 8.18 8.17 40.71
C GLY A 670 9.67 8.39 40.96
N LEU A 671 10.00 9.31 41.87
CA LEU A 671 11.39 9.54 42.29
C LEU A 671 12.02 8.27 42.91
N ASP A 672 11.19 7.43 43.53
CA ASP A 672 11.58 6.18 44.18
C ASP A 672 12.27 5.20 43.25
N ALA A 673 11.97 5.25 41.94
CA ALA A 673 12.65 4.45 40.93
C ALA A 673 14.16 4.67 40.93
N LEU A 674 14.63 5.87 41.32
CA LEU A 674 16.06 6.22 41.38
C LEU A 674 16.76 5.75 42.67
N GLY A 675 16.00 5.24 43.64
CA GLY A 675 16.52 4.87 44.96
C GLY A 675 17.00 6.05 45.82
N PRO A 676 16.19 7.12 46.01
CA PRO A 676 16.56 8.26 46.83
C PRO A 676 16.69 7.85 48.30
N ASP A 677 17.70 8.40 48.98
CA ASP A 677 17.81 8.29 50.43
C ASP A 677 16.74 9.15 51.15
N ASP A 678 16.65 9.00 52.47
CA ASP A 678 15.65 9.70 53.27
C ASP A 678 15.79 11.23 53.18
N ASP A 679 17.01 11.74 52.95
CA ASP A 679 17.29 13.18 52.89
C ASP A 679 16.82 13.76 51.55
N ALA A 680 17.05 13.04 50.45
CA ALA A 680 16.54 13.36 49.12
C ALA A 680 15.01 13.32 49.06
N ARG A 681 14.38 12.31 49.70
CA ARG A 681 12.91 12.23 49.81
C ARG A 681 12.33 13.44 50.53
N ARG A 682 12.92 13.83 51.66
CA ARG A 682 12.49 15.03 52.40
C ARG A 682 12.68 16.31 51.59
N LEU A 683 13.81 16.47 50.89
CA LEU A 683 14.02 17.61 50.00
C LEU A 683 12.96 17.66 48.89
N TRP A 684 12.63 16.53 48.29
CA TRP A 684 11.59 16.43 47.27
C TRP A 684 10.20 16.86 47.79
N HIS A 685 9.80 16.38 48.97
CA HIS A 685 8.53 16.77 49.60
C HIS A 685 8.49 18.27 49.94
N ARG A 686 9.62 18.84 50.42
CA ARG A 686 9.76 20.27 50.70
C ARG A 686 9.64 21.12 49.44
N LEU A 687 10.28 20.71 48.34
CA LEU A 687 10.16 21.36 47.03
C LEU A 687 8.72 21.31 46.50
N ALA A 688 8.05 20.17 46.66
CA ALA A 688 6.65 20.02 46.25
C ALA A 688 5.72 20.96 47.04
N LEU A 689 5.93 21.08 48.35
CA LEU A 689 5.17 22.04 49.16
C LEU A 689 5.45 23.49 48.75
N ALA A 690 6.72 23.85 48.54
CA ALA A 690 7.09 25.19 48.07
C ALA A 690 6.40 25.54 46.76
N ARG A 691 6.43 24.62 45.78
CA ARG A 691 5.72 24.77 44.50
C ARG A 691 4.22 24.94 44.68
N ARG A 692 3.58 24.08 45.48
CA ARG A 692 2.13 24.08 45.69
C ARG A 692 1.63 25.40 46.29
N GLU A 693 2.36 25.92 47.28
CA GLU A 693 1.88 27.02 48.13
C GLU A 693 2.41 28.39 47.71
N LEU A 694 3.60 28.44 47.10
CA LEU A 694 4.26 29.67 46.68
C LEU A 694 4.24 29.89 45.16
N GLY A 695 3.98 28.84 44.37
CA GLY A 695 3.92 28.92 42.91
C GLY A 695 5.29 29.14 42.23
N PRO A 696 5.33 29.58 40.96
CA PRO A 696 6.58 29.97 40.31
C PRO A 696 7.32 31.08 41.09
N PRO A 697 8.67 31.10 41.14
CA PRO A 697 9.61 30.30 40.33
C PRO A 697 9.99 28.93 40.94
N TRP A 698 9.35 28.49 42.02
CA TRP A 698 9.62 27.15 42.58
C TRP A 698 9.32 26.06 41.53
N PRO A 699 10.20 25.04 41.40
CA PRO A 699 10.13 24.07 40.31
C PRO A 699 8.96 23.11 40.50
N ASP A 700 8.34 22.70 39.39
CA ASP A 700 7.43 21.56 39.44
C ASP A 700 8.24 20.26 39.60
N VAL A 701 7.98 19.53 40.68
CA VAL A 701 8.66 18.27 41.01
C VAL A 701 7.72 17.07 40.96
N ALA A 702 6.56 17.21 40.30
CA ALA A 702 5.72 16.08 39.95
C ALA A 702 6.47 15.09 39.04
N THR A 703 6.03 13.84 39.04
CA THR A 703 6.68 12.75 38.30
C THR A 703 6.91 13.09 36.82
N GLU A 704 5.90 13.57 36.10
CA GLU A 704 6.03 13.92 34.68
C GLU A 704 7.00 15.09 34.47
N ALA A 705 6.88 16.12 35.31
CA ALA A 705 7.73 17.29 35.27
C ALA A 705 9.22 16.93 35.46
N LEU A 706 9.54 16.02 36.38
CA LEU A 706 10.91 15.54 36.59
C LEU A 706 11.44 14.71 35.41
N ALA A 707 10.59 13.89 34.79
CA ALA A 707 10.95 13.05 33.64
C ALA A 707 11.22 13.87 32.37
N GLU A 708 10.52 14.99 32.17
CA GLU A 708 10.71 15.87 31.01
C GLU A 708 11.99 16.73 31.10
N ARG A 709 12.45 17.05 32.32
CA ARG A 709 13.57 17.98 32.55
C ARG A 709 14.85 17.33 33.07
N LEU A 710 15.05 16.05 32.78
CA LEU A 710 16.20 15.28 33.26
C LEU A 710 17.56 15.96 33.01
N SER A 711 17.72 16.65 31.90
CA SER A 711 18.95 17.38 31.56
C SER A 711 19.27 18.52 32.56
N GLU A 712 18.24 19.13 33.15
CA GLU A 712 18.39 20.26 34.08
C GLU A 712 18.92 19.83 35.45
N TRP A 713 18.51 18.65 35.93
CA TRP A 713 18.79 18.24 37.31
C TRP A 713 19.58 16.96 37.46
N LEU A 714 19.51 16.03 36.50
CA LEU A 714 20.14 14.70 36.54
C LEU A 714 21.18 14.48 35.42
N GLY A 715 21.52 15.52 34.66
CA GLY A 715 22.44 15.45 33.51
C GLY A 715 23.78 14.74 33.79
N PRO A 716 24.57 15.16 34.81
CA PRO A 716 25.85 14.51 35.14
C PRO A 716 25.72 13.03 35.51
N GLU A 717 24.63 12.66 36.16
CA GLU A 717 24.34 11.29 36.55
C GLU A 717 23.96 10.44 35.34
N ILE A 718 23.17 10.98 34.40
CA ILE A 718 22.88 10.32 33.13
C ILE A 718 24.17 10.09 32.33
N GLU A 719 25.05 11.10 32.26
CA GLU A 719 26.36 10.94 31.61
C GLU A 719 27.20 9.86 32.30
N ALA A 720 27.17 9.77 33.63
CA ALA A 720 27.84 8.68 34.34
C ALA A 720 27.24 7.30 34.03
N LEU A 721 25.92 7.18 33.88
CA LEU A 721 25.24 5.94 33.50
C LEU A 721 25.66 5.47 32.10
N THR A 722 25.87 6.39 31.14
CA THR A 722 26.40 6.03 29.80
C THR A 722 27.81 5.40 29.85
N ARG A 723 28.59 5.73 30.88
CA ARG A 723 29.93 5.19 31.14
C ARG A 723 29.94 3.93 31.98
N GLY A 724 28.78 3.33 32.27
CA GLY A 724 28.64 2.14 33.11
C GLY A 724 28.61 2.43 34.61
N GLY A 725 28.34 3.68 35.00
CA GLY A 725 28.10 4.06 36.38
C GLY A 725 26.78 3.52 36.93
N THR A 726 26.54 3.76 38.21
CA THR A 726 25.28 3.46 38.89
C THR A 726 24.83 4.67 39.71
N LEU A 727 23.50 4.84 39.81
CA LEU A 727 22.82 5.74 40.73
C LEU A 727 22.67 5.14 42.13
N ALA A 728 22.84 3.82 42.29
CA ALA A 728 22.77 3.18 43.60
C ALA A 728 23.85 3.76 44.53
N GLY A 729 23.42 4.34 45.64
CA GLY A 729 24.31 4.98 46.62
C GLY A 729 24.82 6.38 46.23
N ARG A 730 24.32 6.99 45.14
CA ARG A 730 24.57 8.40 44.83
C ARG A 730 23.57 9.30 45.55
N ASP A 731 24.02 10.50 45.91
CA ASP A 731 23.19 11.55 46.50
C ASP A 731 22.25 12.16 45.43
N VAL A 732 21.08 11.56 45.26
CA VAL A 732 19.98 12.10 44.43
C VAL A 732 19.53 13.47 44.95
N GLY A 733 19.71 13.75 46.24
CA GLY A 733 19.43 15.05 46.85
C GLY A 733 20.32 16.16 46.28
N ALA A 734 21.59 15.90 46.00
CA ALA A 734 22.47 16.85 45.32
C ALA A 734 21.97 17.20 43.90
N ALA A 735 21.43 16.22 43.17
CA ALA A 735 20.82 16.43 41.87
C ALA A 735 19.53 17.28 41.99
N LEU A 736 18.64 16.96 42.93
CA LEU A 736 17.42 17.73 43.19
C LEU A 736 17.69 19.19 43.57
N ARG A 737 18.76 19.46 44.32
CA ARG A 737 19.14 20.84 44.68
C ARG A 737 19.46 21.71 43.45
N ARG A 738 19.81 21.12 42.30
CA ARG A 738 20.01 21.88 41.06
C ARG A 738 18.72 22.51 40.53
N LEU A 739 17.55 22.01 40.95
CA LEU A 739 16.24 22.60 40.63
C LEU A 739 15.90 23.83 41.49
N LEU A 740 16.66 24.11 42.54
CA LEU A 740 16.38 25.25 43.41
C LEU A 740 16.58 26.57 42.63
N PRO A 741 15.54 27.43 42.55
CA PRO A 741 15.59 28.65 41.76
C PRO A 741 16.42 29.71 42.46
N TRP A 742 17.36 30.34 41.76
CA TRP A 742 18.12 31.47 42.30
C TRP A 742 17.44 32.79 41.88
N PRO A 743 17.26 33.79 42.78
CA PRO A 743 17.79 33.88 44.16
C PRO A 743 16.90 33.31 45.28
N GLU A 744 15.66 32.88 45.00
CA GLU A 744 14.66 32.45 46.00
C GLU A 744 15.14 31.28 46.88
N ALA A 745 16.01 30.43 46.35
CA ALA A 745 16.65 29.31 47.04
C ALA A 745 17.33 29.72 48.35
N THR A 746 17.81 30.96 48.47
CA THR A 746 18.43 31.48 49.70
C THR A 746 17.50 31.47 50.90
N ARG A 747 16.18 31.54 50.67
CA ARG A 747 15.14 31.48 51.70
C ARG A 747 14.50 30.10 51.83
N PHE A 748 14.98 29.06 51.12
CA PHE A 748 14.31 27.75 51.10
C PHE A 748 14.20 27.09 52.49
N ASP A 749 15.29 27.13 53.27
CA ASP A 749 15.30 26.58 54.64
C ASP A 749 14.51 27.45 55.64
N GLU A 750 14.23 28.72 55.31
CA GLU A 750 13.35 29.61 56.10
C GLU A 750 11.88 29.32 55.77
N LEU A 751 11.54 29.24 54.48
CA LEU A 751 10.18 29.08 53.97
C LEU A 751 9.63 27.69 54.25
N VAL A 752 10.45 26.66 54.06
CA VAL A 752 10.06 25.26 54.17
C VAL A 752 11.12 24.50 54.96
N PRO A 753 11.26 24.71 56.27
CA PRO A 753 12.38 24.23 57.08
C PRO A 753 12.40 22.69 57.24
N ASP A 754 13.58 22.05 57.19
CA ASP A 754 13.70 20.61 57.55
C ASP A 754 13.37 20.38 59.04
N ARG A 755 13.67 21.36 59.89
CA ARG A 755 13.40 21.30 61.34
C ARG A 755 12.84 22.61 61.88
N LEU A 756 11.86 22.49 62.77
CA LEU A 756 11.28 23.63 63.49
C LEU A 756 11.76 23.65 64.94
N GLN A 757 12.12 24.84 65.41
CA GLN A 757 12.44 25.08 66.82
C GLN A 757 11.14 25.29 67.61
N VAL A 758 11.01 24.57 68.73
CA VAL A 758 9.87 24.66 69.66
C VAL A 758 10.24 25.58 70.84
N PRO A 759 9.28 26.02 71.68
CA PRO A 759 9.52 26.99 72.77
C PRO A 759 10.62 26.59 73.75
N SER A 760 10.83 25.28 73.96
CA SER A 760 11.94 24.75 74.78
C SER A 760 13.34 24.96 74.16
N SER A 761 13.43 25.57 72.99
CA SER A 761 14.61 25.67 72.11
C SER A 761 15.10 24.33 71.52
N SER A 762 14.36 23.24 71.74
CA SER A 762 14.58 21.99 71.00
C SER A 762 14.21 22.13 69.53
N SER A 763 14.86 21.37 68.64
CA SER A 763 14.57 21.36 67.20
C SER A 763 14.05 19.99 66.74
N TYR A 764 12.87 19.97 66.12
CA TYR A 764 12.17 18.76 65.69
C TYR A 764 12.04 18.74 64.16
N ARG A 765 12.22 17.56 63.56
CA ARG A 765 12.03 17.39 62.11
C ARG A 765 10.56 17.57 61.76
N VAL A 766 10.32 18.25 60.63
CA VAL A 766 9.00 18.38 60.04
C VAL A 766 8.81 17.25 59.03
N ASP A 767 7.72 16.53 59.16
CA ASP A 767 7.31 15.51 58.19
C ASP A 767 6.43 16.16 57.13
N TYR A 768 6.89 16.13 55.88
CA TYR A 768 6.24 16.81 54.76
C TYR A 768 5.40 15.84 53.94
N PRO A 769 4.21 16.27 53.48
CA PRO A 769 3.33 15.42 52.68
C PRO A 769 4.02 15.01 51.37
N GLU A 770 3.67 13.83 50.87
CA GLU A 770 4.11 13.38 49.55
C GLU A 770 3.62 14.35 48.45
N PRO A 771 4.38 14.54 47.37
CA PRO A 771 3.98 15.39 46.26
C PRO A 771 2.62 14.97 45.68
N GLY A 772 1.73 15.94 45.47
CA GLY A 772 0.35 15.70 45.01
C GLY A 772 -0.66 15.43 46.14
N SER A 773 -0.22 15.33 47.40
CA SER A 773 -1.11 15.28 48.57
C SER A 773 -1.50 16.69 49.04
N ASP A 774 -2.75 16.85 49.50
CA ASP A 774 -3.26 18.07 50.13
C ASP A 774 -3.05 18.07 51.67
N ALA A 775 -2.35 17.08 52.21
CA ALA A 775 -2.07 17.03 53.64
C ALA A 775 -1.17 18.20 54.08
N SER A 776 -1.32 18.58 55.35
CA SER A 776 -0.47 19.60 55.99
C SER A 776 0.81 18.94 56.55
N PRO A 777 1.95 19.66 56.56
CA PRO A 777 3.15 19.21 57.24
C PRO A 777 2.89 18.90 58.72
N VAL A 778 3.59 17.91 59.26
CA VAL A 778 3.39 17.39 60.61
C VAL A 778 4.63 17.62 61.46
N LEU A 779 4.44 18.13 62.67
CA LEU A 779 5.47 18.26 63.70
C LEU A 779 5.12 17.36 64.89
N ALA A 780 5.82 16.24 65.02
CA ALA A 780 5.67 15.34 66.15
C ALA A 780 6.57 15.77 67.31
N VAL A 781 5.96 16.30 68.37
CA VAL A 781 6.66 16.98 69.48
C VAL A 781 6.05 16.62 70.83
N LYS A 782 6.87 16.56 71.87
CA LYS A 782 6.40 16.32 73.24
C LYS A 782 5.60 17.53 73.73
N LEU A 783 4.39 17.30 74.22
CA LEU A 783 3.44 18.34 74.60
C LEU A 783 4.02 19.38 75.58
N GLN A 784 4.82 18.92 76.55
CA GLN A 784 5.48 19.77 77.56
C GLN A 784 6.53 20.75 76.99
N GLU A 785 7.02 20.49 75.76
CA GLU A 785 7.97 21.37 75.08
C GLU A 785 7.25 22.44 74.25
N CYS A 786 5.92 22.36 74.11
CA CYS A 786 5.06 23.32 73.42
C CYS A 786 4.43 24.37 74.34
N PHE A 787 4.65 24.32 75.67
CA PHE A 787 4.16 25.36 76.56
C PHE A 787 4.69 26.74 76.14
N GLY A 788 3.88 27.77 76.29
CA GLY A 788 4.21 29.11 75.77
C GLY A 788 3.83 29.35 74.30
N TRP A 789 3.49 28.32 73.52
CA TRP A 789 2.90 28.56 72.18
C TRP A 789 1.43 28.94 72.29
N THR A 790 1.12 30.17 71.89
CA THR A 790 -0.24 30.71 71.82
C THR A 790 -0.95 30.40 70.51
N SER A 791 -0.21 30.14 69.42
CA SER A 791 -0.75 29.79 68.10
C SER A 791 0.05 28.67 67.44
N SER A 792 -0.58 27.92 66.54
CA SER A 792 0.12 26.89 65.75
C SER A 792 1.23 27.49 64.89
N PRO A 793 2.40 26.82 64.77
CA PRO A 793 3.45 27.26 63.86
C PRO A 793 2.95 27.21 62.41
N ARG A 794 3.36 28.21 61.62
CA ARG A 794 3.03 28.33 60.20
C ARG A 794 4.32 28.47 59.38
N ILE A 795 4.34 27.86 58.21
CA ILE A 795 5.45 27.92 57.24
C ILE A 795 4.95 28.45 55.89
N CYS A 796 5.83 28.55 54.89
CA CYS A 796 5.54 29.16 53.58
C CYS A 796 5.01 30.60 53.72
N ASP A 797 5.75 31.47 54.41
CA ASP A 797 5.34 32.85 54.73
C ASP A 797 3.96 32.93 55.41
N GLY A 798 3.69 32.02 56.35
CA GLY A 798 2.46 32.01 57.15
C GLY A 798 1.25 31.32 56.50
N ARG A 799 1.36 30.87 55.25
CA ARG A 799 0.25 30.28 54.48
C ARG A 799 -0.16 28.91 55.01
N VAL A 800 0.80 28.08 55.40
CA VAL A 800 0.56 26.68 55.74
C VAL A 800 0.64 26.47 57.26
N PRO A 801 -0.46 26.09 57.94
CA PRO A 801 -0.39 25.65 59.32
C PRO A 801 0.26 24.27 59.42
N VAL A 802 1.21 24.13 60.34
CA VAL A 802 1.83 22.84 60.65
C VAL A 802 0.97 22.10 61.65
N THR A 803 0.58 20.87 61.32
CA THR A 803 -0.19 20.00 62.22
C THR A 803 0.72 19.49 63.32
N VAL A 804 0.41 19.80 64.57
CA VAL A 804 1.22 19.39 65.72
C VAL A 804 0.68 18.08 66.27
N HIS A 805 1.48 17.02 66.19
CA HIS A 805 1.23 15.75 66.86
C HIS A 805 1.83 15.84 68.26
N LEU A 806 0.95 16.08 69.25
CA LEU A 806 1.34 16.25 70.64
C LEU A 806 1.56 14.89 71.28
N LEU A 807 2.78 14.66 71.76
CA LEU A 807 3.21 13.38 72.32
C LEU A 807 3.42 13.47 73.83
N SER A 808 3.27 12.33 74.50
CA SER A 808 3.60 12.15 75.91
C SER A 808 5.12 12.18 76.13
N PRO A 809 5.59 12.26 77.39
CA PRO A 809 7.03 12.14 77.67
C PRO A 809 7.69 10.88 77.11
N ALA A 810 6.91 9.79 77.01
CA ALA A 810 7.31 8.50 76.45
C ALA A 810 7.08 8.39 74.93
N GLY A 811 6.68 9.46 74.25
CA GLY A 811 6.48 9.48 72.79
C GLY A 811 5.15 8.91 72.31
N ARG A 812 4.17 8.69 73.21
CA ARG A 812 2.84 8.20 72.82
C ARG A 812 1.94 9.34 72.36
N PRO A 813 1.12 9.19 71.30
CA PRO A 813 0.18 10.23 70.87
C PRO A 813 -0.79 10.62 71.98
N LEU A 814 -0.95 11.92 72.21
CA LEU A 814 -1.90 12.51 73.16
C LEU A 814 -2.99 13.33 72.46
N GLY A 815 -2.66 13.90 71.30
CA GLY A 815 -3.59 14.68 70.50
C GLY A 815 -2.94 15.13 69.22
N VAL A 816 -3.77 15.44 68.23
CA VAL A 816 -3.37 16.03 66.95
C VAL A 816 -4.10 17.34 66.84
N SER A 817 -3.37 18.44 66.61
CA SER A 817 -4.01 19.74 66.42
C SER A 817 -3.38 20.56 65.30
N ARG A 818 -4.23 21.17 64.49
CA ARG A 818 -3.87 22.26 63.56
C ARG A 818 -4.08 23.65 64.17
N ASP A 819 -4.77 23.70 65.32
CA ASP A 819 -5.09 24.90 66.08
C ASP A 819 -4.71 24.68 67.55
N LEU A 820 -3.49 25.08 67.91
CA LEU A 820 -3.00 24.95 69.29
C LEU A 820 -3.82 25.80 70.26
N GLU A 821 -4.38 26.94 69.84
CA GLU A 821 -5.20 27.78 70.70
C GLU A 821 -6.46 27.02 71.14
N PHE A 822 -7.17 26.41 70.18
CA PHE A 822 -8.31 25.56 70.46
C PHE A 822 -7.92 24.35 71.33
N PHE A 823 -6.78 23.71 71.04
CA PHE A 823 -6.31 22.57 71.84
C PHE A 823 -6.08 22.94 73.31
N TRP A 824 -5.42 24.08 73.58
CA TRP A 824 -5.15 24.51 74.95
C TRP A 824 -6.42 24.84 75.73
N ARG A 825 -7.43 25.40 75.06
CA ARG A 825 -8.70 25.78 75.70
C ARG A 825 -9.60 24.57 75.97
N GLU A 826 -9.80 23.71 74.98
CA GLU A 826 -10.85 22.69 75.02
C GLU A 826 -10.33 21.28 75.34
N ALA A 827 -9.15 20.90 74.82
CA ALA A 827 -8.65 19.52 74.89
C ALA A 827 -7.62 19.30 76.00
N TYR A 828 -6.76 20.30 76.27
CA TYR A 828 -5.69 20.20 77.26
C TYR A 828 -6.17 19.89 78.69
N PRO A 829 -7.29 20.42 79.21
CA PRO A 829 -7.75 20.09 80.57
C PRO A 829 -7.94 18.58 80.79
N GLY A 830 -8.51 17.87 79.80
CA GLY A 830 -8.67 16.42 79.82
C GLY A 830 -7.33 15.68 79.74
N VAL A 831 -6.46 16.08 78.80
CA VAL A 831 -5.10 15.51 78.65
C VAL A 831 -4.29 15.71 79.94
N ARG A 832 -4.38 16.89 80.56
CA ARG A 832 -3.71 17.23 81.82
C ARG A 832 -4.14 16.30 82.96
N ALA A 833 -5.45 16.05 83.11
CA ALA A 833 -5.97 15.18 84.17
C ALA A 833 -5.40 13.75 84.04
N GLU A 834 -5.38 13.22 82.81
CA GLU A 834 -4.82 11.90 82.53
C GLU A 834 -3.30 11.85 82.74
N MET A 835 -2.58 12.86 82.22
CA MET A 835 -1.11 12.89 82.26
C MET A 835 -0.56 13.16 83.66
N ARG A 836 -1.26 13.89 84.54
CA ARG A 836 -0.87 14.04 85.95
C ARG A 836 -0.86 12.70 86.69
N GLY A 837 -1.79 11.80 86.36
CA GLY A 837 -1.82 10.44 86.91
C GLY A 837 -0.71 9.55 86.36
N ARG A 838 -0.51 9.53 85.03
CA ARG A 838 0.45 8.64 84.36
C ARG A 838 1.91 9.11 84.44
N TYR A 839 2.16 10.42 84.49
CA TYR A 839 3.50 11.03 84.48
C TYR A 839 3.63 12.13 85.56
N PRO A 840 3.53 11.80 86.86
CA PRO A 840 3.47 12.79 87.95
C PRO A 840 4.77 13.60 88.13
N ARG A 841 5.89 13.11 87.59
CA ARG A 841 7.21 13.78 87.67
C ARG A 841 7.41 14.87 86.59
N HIS A 842 6.46 15.06 85.69
CA HIS A 842 6.53 16.02 84.58
C HIS A 842 5.66 17.27 84.85
N PRO A 843 5.97 18.42 84.24
CA PRO A 843 5.20 19.63 84.45
C PRO A 843 3.86 19.58 83.70
N TRP A 844 2.77 19.70 84.45
CA TRP A 844 1.40 19.76 83.94
C TRP A 844 0.68 20.99 84.52
N PRO A 845 1.06 22.20 84.06
CA PRO A 845 0.58 23.48 84.58
C PRO A 845 -0.94 23.61 84.42
N GLU A 846 -1.55 24.49 85.21
CA GLU A 846 -2.96 24.86 84.99
C GLU A 846 -3.10 25.78 83.78
N ASP A 847 -2.19 26.73 83.63
CA ASP A 847 -2.09 27.59 82.45
C ASP A 847 -0.88 27.17 81.59
N PRO A 848 -1.09 26.47 80.47
CA PRO A 848 -0.01 26.05 79.56
C PRO A 848 0.55 27.19 78.71
N LEU A 849 -0.12 28.36 78.63
CA LEU A 849 0.26 29.48 77.77
C LEU A 849 1.36 30.35 78.39
N VAL A 850 1.45 30.39 79.71
CA VAL A 850 2.50 31.15 80.45
C VAL A 850 3.53 30.25 81.13
N ALA A 851 3.33 28.93 81.06
CA ALA A 851 4.24 27.98 81.65
C ALA A 851 5.56 27.93 80.88
N GLU A 852 6.68 27.92 81.60
CA GLU A 852 7.98 27.77 80.98
C GLU A 852 8.04 26.38 80.26
N PRO A 853 8.46 26.31 79.00
CA PRO A 853 8.59 25.05 78.27
C PRO A 853 9.84 24.28 78.71
N THR A 854 9.74 22.96 78.83
CA THR A 854 10.90 22.16 79.25
C THR A 854 10.88 20.72 78.79
N ARG A 855 12.06 20.19 78.47
CA ARG A 855 12.31 18.76 78.22
C ARG A 855 12.54 17.96 79.51
N ARG A 856 12.72 18.64 80.65
CA ARG A 856 13.12 18.06 81.93
C ARG A 856 11.91 17.71 82.82
N THR A 857 12.15 16.87 83.83
CA THR A 857 11.19 16.57 84.90
C THR A 857 11.23 17.64 85.99
N ASN A 858 10.17 17.74 86.80
CA ASN A 858 10.02 18.75 87.87
C ASN A 858 11.14 18.72 88.93
N ARG A 859 11.90 17.62 89.04
CA ARG A 859 13.03 17.48 89.98
C ARG A 859 14.33 18.16 89.52
N ARG A 860 14.41 18.59 88.25
CA ARG A 860 15.61 19.20 87.64
C ARG A 860 15.33 20.62 87.13
N ARG A 861 14.30 21.25 87.69
CA ARG A 861 13.87 22.61 87.37
C ARG A 861 14.39 23.57 88.42
#